data_AF-A0A836YKL3-F1
#
_entry.id   AF-A0A836YKL3-F1
#
_cell.length_a   1.000
_cell.length_b   1.000
_cell.length_c   1.000
_cell.angle_alpha   90.00
_cell.angle_beta   90.00
_cell.angle_gamma   90.00
#
_symmetry.space_group_name_H-M   'P 1'
#
loop_
_entity.id
_entity.type
_entity.pdbx_description
1 polymer ?
#
loop_
_entity_poly.entity_id
_entity_poly.type
_entity_poly.pdbx_seq_one_letter_code
_entity_poly.pdbx_strand_id
1 'polypeptide(L)'
;MTAWQRLGIEPTDNQREIKKAYAKQLKLIDQDTQPEEFILLREALETAQFEAEYLIYENEDLDNSSSIFEENNSFNDRNLNSDDLNDQTLENKLKRLKHHIAIQDINFNIRDELIHFNNEIEAYKDKSISSHFRDQILDLLRKNDLDDFCYIFTEKNAENIVTNHQKIIKKEKIEYSVSSNECIQSDALSIPVILEEVSNALWNKDISDITFDKFNYLLSQQYDIPLSQQIEIKDQLQAPLAEIEIDDLQPEYFRFLELWHETYPDDIHQYNPSYYSSLLQEKLNSFLSRYKLLKNLPNEHFELLNELSGEKKFHPLKMLKLRKSLNKISKNYSTVEVIDKLQLSITQTNPNYLFLKSLSNFWKFTIINILFITITFLFFNSLIAPDNQIIVNLLITVCISLLYIFILQPILNTRILGHPGYERTLGYYLKYWCLSGFILCILTPWLPDLPHQLLSYGWFISTTILLSALLLDATPYMNRLEQSAFINIDKWIINIGLISLSIFLISVFLIIGEPDHIWFIIYSLIPICFLFYPESFRPLFYIFGYNKEDTNLTNKQIMYRSIGIIFFRLFWVFGFSYLFIKSSSQSFMYAAGLILGSILITGFSAKNLSSTLKYLTYIALCIATLYTILFPLILIYYLYQSYQAKKIILSSC
;
A
#
# COMPACT_ATOMS: atom_id res chain seq x y z
N MET A 1 6.56 -0.43 33.36
CA MET A 1 5.57 -1.53 33.46
C MET A 1 6.18 -2.67 32.67
N THR A 2 6.38 -3.84 33.29
CA THR A 2 7.02 -4.97 32.60
C THR A 2 6.06 -5.59 31.57
N ALA A 3 6.59 -6.31 30.58
CA ALA A 3 5.79 -7.00 29.56
C ALA A 3 4.70 -7.90 30.19
N TRP A 4 5.07 -8.65 31.23
CA TRP A 4 4.20 -9.50 32.03
C TRP A 4 3.08 -8.75 32.76
N GLN A 5 3.39 -7.62 33.38
CA GLN A 5 2.39 -6.77 34.04
C GLN A 5 1.37 -6.19 33.06
N ARG A 6 1.79 -5.90 31.82
CA ARG A 6 0.92 -5.36 30.78
C ARG A 6 0.02 -6.44 30.16
N LEU A 7 0.50 -7.67 30.07
CA LEU A 7 -0.30 -8.84 29.69
C LEU A 7 -1.21 -9.33 30.85
N GLY A 8 -0.87 -8.99 32.09
CA GLY A 8 -1.63 -9.35 33.29
C GLY A 8 -1.42 -10.80 33.74
N ILE A 9 -0.23 -11.33 33.49
CA ILE A 9 0.20 -12.70 33.84
C ILE A 9 1.57 -12.68 34.53
N GLU A 10 1.89 -13.73 35.28
CA GLU A 10 3.24 -13.95 35.81
C GLU A 10 4.17 -14.46 34.69
N PRO A 11 5.50 -14.27 34.80
CA PRO A 11 6.47 -14.80 33.84
C PRO A 11 6.31 -16.32 33.67
N THR A 12 6.16 -16.78 32.42
CA THR A 12 5.95 -18.18 32.08
C THR A 12 6.62 -18.53 30.75
N ASP A 13 7.09 -19.77 30.63
CA ASP A 13 7.60 -20.40 29.42
C ASP A 13 6.48 -20.85 28.45
N ASN A 14 5.24 -20.93 28.93
CA ASN A 14 4.12 -21.44 28.15
C ASN A 14 3.59 -20.40 27.13
N GLN A 15 4.07 -20.50 25.88
CA GLN A 15 3.67 -19.62 24.78
C GLN A 15 2.14 -19.55 24.54
N ARG A 16 1.38 -20.61 24.89
CA ARG A 16 -0.09 -20.62 24.72
C ARG A 16 -0.77 -19.69 25.73
N GLU A 17 -0.24 -19.59 26.95
CA GLU A 17 -0.80 -18.70 27.98
C GLU A 17 -0.53 -17.23 27.67
N ILE A 18 0.67 -16.92 27.17
CA ILE A 18 1.06 -15.57 26.71
C ILE A 18 0.11 -15.07 25.61
N LYS A 19 -0.15 -15.90 24.58
CA LYS A 19 -1.06 -15.55 23.48
C LYS A 19 -2.51 -15.39 23.96
N LYS A 20 -2.94 -16.19 24.94
CA LYS A 20 -4.29 -16.10 25.52
C LYS A 20 -4.47 -14.83 26.35
N ALA A 21 -3.45 -14.43 27.11
CA ALA A 21 -3.44 -13.19 27.89
C ALA A 21 -3.50 -11.95 26.98
N TYR A 22 -2.69 -11.93 25.92
CA TYR A 22 -2.74 -10.89 24.89
C TYR A 22 -4.14 -10.76 24.26
N ALA A 23 -4.75 -11.87 23.84
CA ALA A 23 -6.09 -11.84 23.24
C ALA A 23 -7.18 -11.36 24.21
N LYS A 24 -6.98 -11.53 25.53
CA LYS A 24 -7.89 -11.02 26.56
C LYS A 24 -7.75 -9.51 26.75
N GLN A 25 -6.52 -8.99 26.72
CA GLN A 25 -6.24 -7.56 26.82
C GLN A 25 -6.62 -6.80 25.54
N LEU A 26 -6.41 -7.41 24.37
CA LEU A 26 -6.77 -6.83 23.07
C LEU A 26 -8.27 -6.52 22.96
N LYS A 27 -9.13 -7.32 23.59
CA LYS A 27 -10.58 -7.09 23.61
C LYS A 27 -11.02 -5.87 24.41
N LEU A 28 -10.15 -5.33 25.26
CA LEU A 28 -10.42 -4.15 26.07
C LEU A 28 -9.94 -2.86 25.40
N ILE A 29 -9.10 -2.97 24.36
CA ILE A 29 -8.53 -1.83 23.62
C ILE A 29 -9.26 -1.68 22.29
N ASP A 30 -9.85 -0.52 22.06
CA ASP A 30 -10.43 -0.17 20.76
C ASP A 30 -9.34 0.42 19.85
N GLN A 31 -8.90 -0.38 18.88
CA GLN A 31 -7.74 -0.12 18.01
C GLN A 31 -7.89 1.18 17.19
N ASP A 32 -9.13 1.59 16.89
CA ASP A 32 -9.40 2.80 16.11
C ASP A 32 -9.31 4.08 16.96
N THR A 33 -9.39 3.95 18.29
CA THR A 33 -9.42 5.10 19.22
C THR A 33 -8.20 5.18 20.13
N GLN A 34 -7.47 4.07 20.34
CA GLN A 34 -6.30 3.97 21.21
C GLN A 34 -5.13 3.23 20.52
N PRO A 35 -4.58 3.76 19.41
CA PRO A 35 -3.51 3.10 18.65
C PRO A 35 -2.21 2.93 19.45
N GLU A 36 -1.90 3.88 20.34
CA GLU A 36 -0.71 3.83 21.20
C GLU A 36 -0.77 2.68 22.22
N GLU A 37 -1.95 2.42 22.80
CA GLU A 37 -2.13 1.31 23.74
C GLU A 37 -2.04 -0.05 23.03
N PHE A 38 -2.51 -0.12 21.79
CA PHE A 38 -2.37 -1.31 20.95
C PHE A 38 -0.91 -1.60 20.59
N ILE A 39 -0.13 -0.58 20.20
CA ILE A 39 1.31 -0.73 19.91
C ILE A 39 2.05 -1.22 21.15
N LEU A 40 1.79 -0.62 22.31
CA LEU A 40 2.42 -1.01 23.58
C LEU A 40 2.02 -2.42 24.05
N LEU A 41 0.81 -2.88 23.74
CA LEU A 41 0.37 -4.24 24.02
C LEU A 41 1.06 -5.26 23.09
N ARG A 42 1.30 -4.88 21.82
CA ARG A 42 2.02 -5.70 20.85
C ARG A 42 3.50 -5.84 21.19
N GLU A 43 4.16 -4.74 21.54
CA GLU A 43 5.55 -4.76 22.03
C GLU A 43 5.69 -5.61 23.30
N ALA A 44 4.69 -5.59 24.20
CA ALA A 44 4.69 -6.44 25.39
C ALA A 44 4.55 -7.94 25.04
N LEU A 45 3.79 -8.31 24.01
CA LEU A 45 3.72 -9.69 23.54
C LEU A 45 5.05 -10.15 22.95
N GLU A 46 5.67 -9.35 22.08
CA GLU A 46 6.94 -9.68 21.43
C GLU A 46 8.05 -9.85 22.46
N THR A 47 8.11 -8.94 23.44
CA THR A 47 9.07 -9.01 24.55
C THR A 47 8.83 -10.23 25.46
N ALA A 48 7.57 -10.53 25.81
CA ALA A 48 7.25 -11.70 26.65
C ALA A 48 7.51 -13.04 25.95
N GLN A 49 7.32 -13.12 24.64
CA GLN A 49 7.65 -14.33 23.85
C GLN A 49 9.17 -14.55 23.79
N PHE A 50 9.93 -13.47 23.60
CA PHE A 50 11.38 -13.52 23.60
C PHE A 50 11.94 -13.93 24.99
N GLU A 51 11.42 -13.36 26.08
CA GLU A 51 11.82 -13.74 27.44
C GLU A 51 11.43 -15.19 27.79
N ALA A 52 10.26 -15.66 27.33
CA ALA A 52 9.82 -17.03 27.53
C ALA A 52 10.70 -18.06 26.81
N GLU A 53 11.18 -17.73 25.59
CA GLU A 53 12.14 -18.58 24.87
C GLU A 53 13.49 -18.65 25.59
N TYR A 54 13.94 -17.56 26.20
CA TYR A 54 15.17 -17.56 27.00
C TYR A 54 15.06 -18.37 28.30
N LEU A 55 13.89 -18.38 28.95
CA LEU A 55 13.63 -19.19 30.15
C LEU A 55 13.65 -20.71 29.88
N ILE A 56 13.37 -21.13 28.64
CA ILE A 56 13.47 -22.54 28.25
C ILE A 56 14.94 -22.98 28.23
N TYR A 57 15.84 -22.12 27.72
CA TYR A 57 17.28 -22.40 27.68
C TYR A 57 17.93 -22.40 29.08
N GLU A 58 17.53 -21.49 29.98
CA GLU A 58 18.07 -21.47 31.36
C GLU A 58 17.64 -22.66 32.22
N ASN A 59 16.45 -23.25 31.96
CA ASN A 59 15.96 -24.41 32.71
C ASN A 59 16.55 -25.74 32.19
N GLU A 60 16.84 -25.86 30.89
CA GLU A 60 17.49 -27.06 30.33
C GLU A 60 18.94 -27.26 30.83
N ASP A 61 19.63 -26.18 31.21
CA ASP A 61 20.99 -26.23 31.78
C ASP A 61 21.02 -26.52 33.30
N LEU A 62 19.88 -26.42 33.99
CA LEU A 62 19.78 -26.66 35.45
C LEU A 62 19.30 -28.07 35.82
N ASP A 63 18.58 -28.77 34.93
CA ASP A 63 17.99 -30.09 35.20
C ASP A 63 18.98 -31.27 35.15
N ASN A 64 20.27 -31.02 34.88
CA ASN A 64 21.31 -32.06 34.87
C ASN A 64 22.19 -32.11 36.13
N SER A 65 21.83 -31.38 37.19
CA SER A 65 22.50 -31.53 38.48
C SER A 65 21.53 -31.53 39.66
N SER A 66 21.54 -32.64 40.40
CA SER A 66 20.91 -32.87 41.72
C SER A 66 19.44 -33.32 41.78
N SER A 67 19.22 -34.63 41.82
CA SER A 67 18.54 -35.24 42.99
C SER A 67 18.70 -36.77 43.00
N ILE A 68 19.71 -37.19 43.76
CA ILE A 68 19.75 -38.49 44.42
C ILE A 68 18.91 -38.34 45.69
N PHE A 69 17.88 -39.18 45.88
CA PHE A 69 17.49 -39.90 47.12
C PHE A 69 15.98 -40.26 47.14
N GLU A 70 15.75 -41.58 47.17
CA GLU A 70 14.66 -42.34 47.82
C GLU A 70 13.20 -42.23 47.26
N GLU A 71 12.41 -43.29 47.11
CA GLU A 71 12.51 -44.70 47.53
C GLU A 71 11.51 -45.60 46.74
N ASN A 72 11.98 -46.80 46.40
CA ASN A 72 11.35 -48.12 46.49
C ASN A 72 10.35 -48.72 45.46
N ASN A 73 10.80 -49.93 45.04
CA ASN A 73 10.10 -51.17 44.66
C ASN A 73 9.65 -51.30 43.18
N SER A 74 10.05 -52.30 42.39
CA SER A 74 10.56 -53.66 42.70
C SER A 74 11.12 -54.37 41.44
N PHE A 75 12.19 -55.16 41.64
CA PHE A 75 12.59 -56.41 40.93
C PHE A 75 12.67 -56.38 39.38
N ASN A 76 13.81 -56.65 38.71
CA ASN A 76 14.64 -57.84 38.87
C ASN A 76 16.02 -57.70 38.19
N ASP A 77 17.00 -58.40 38.77
CA ASP A 77 18.42 -58.48 38.46
C ASP A 77 18.80 -58.87 37.01
N ARG A 78 19.88 -58.24 36.50
CA ARG A 78 21.16 -58.95 36.23
C ARG A 78 22.30 -57.98 35.93
N ASN A 79 23.31 -58.02 36.80
CA ASN A 79 24.66 -57.47 36.63
C ASN A 79 25.27 -57.78 35.26
N LEU A 80 25.74 -56.75 34.55
CA LEU A 80 26.84 -56.79 33.59
C LEU A 80 27.67 -55.52 33.79
N ASN A 81 28.99 -55.66 33.68
CA ASN A 81 30.04 -54.74 34.13
C ASN A 81 29.88 -53.30 33.61
N SER A 82 30.22 -52.31 34.46
CA SER A 82 30.16 -50.88 34.15
C SER A 82 31.23 -50.38 33.16
N ASP A 83 32.21 -51.21 32.80
CA ASP A 83 33.24 -50.84 31.81
C ASP A 83 32.84 -51.21 30.36
N ASP A 84 31.97 -52.22 30.15
CA ASP A 84 31.52 -52.63 28.81
C ASP A 84 30.41 -51.72 28.23
N LEU A 85 29.70 -50.99 29.09
CA LEU A 85 28.57 -50.14 28.71
C LEU A 85 29.03 -48.87 27.97
N ASN A 86 30.21 -48.35 28.28
CA ASN A 86 30.68 -47.09 27.71
C ASN A 86 31.35 -47.30 26.33
N ASP A 87 32.06 -48.40 26.13
CA ASP A 87 32.61 -48.80 24.82
C ASP A 87 31.51 -49.07 23.78
N GLN A 88 30.39 -49.68 24.20
CA GLN A 88 29.21 -49.89 23.34
C GLN A 88 28.55 -48.58 22.89
N THR A 89 28.63 -47.50 23.67
CA THR A 89 28.04 -46.20 23.29
C THR A 89 28.86 -45.47 22.23
N LEU A 90 30.20 -45.50 22.33
CA LEU A 90 31.08 -44.87 21.34
C LEU A 90 31.03 -45.61 20.00
N GLU A 91 30.97 -46.94 20.02
CA GLU A 91 30.85 -47.76 18.82
C GLU A 91 29.51 -47.54 18.10
N ASN A 92 28.42 -47.37 18.87
CA ASN A 92 27.11 -47.05 18.31
C ASN A 92 27.06 -45.64 17.69
N LYS A 93 27.74 -44.66 18.29
CA LYS A 93 27.88 -43.30 17.73
C LYS A 93 28.75 -43.30 16.47
N LEU A 94 29.84 -44.07 16.44
CA LEU A 94 30.66 -44.24 15.24
C LEU A 94 29.87 -44.93 14.11
N LYS A 95 29.02 -45.92 14.42
CA LYS A 95 28.11 -46.54 13.45
C LYS A 95 27.09 -45.55 12.88
N ARG A 96 26.53 -44.67 13.72
CA ARG A 96 25.64 -43.58 13.27
C ARG A 96 26.37 -42.60 12.37
N LEU A 97 27.54 -42.10 12.77
CA LEU A 97 28.38 -41.22 11.96
C LEU A 97 28.70 -41.87 10.60
N LYS A 98 29.11 -43.13 10.60
CA LYS A 98 29.36 -43.90 9.37
C LYS A 98 28.14 -43.99 8.47
N HIS A 99 26.94 -44.18 9.05
CA HIS A 99 25.70 -44.27 8.31
C HIS A 99 25.32 -42.93 7.66
N HIS A 100 25.33 -41.83 8.43
CA HIS A 100 24.97 -40.51 7.91
C HIS A 100 25.99 -39.98 6.89
N ILE A 101 27.30 -40.25 7.10
CA ILE A 101 28.35 -39.88 6.15
C ILE A 101 28.22 -40.70 4.85
N ALA A 102 27.92 -42.01 4.92
CA ALA A 102 27.74 -42.84 3.74
C ALA A 102 26.50 -42.49 2.90
N ILE A 103 25.45 -41.94 3.54
CA ILE A 103 24.19 -41.54 2.88
C ILE A 103 24.25 -40.09 2.36
N GLN A 104 25.29 -39.33 2.71
CA GLN A 104 25.40 -37.89 2.38
C GLN A 104 24.16 -37.11 2.86
N ASP A 105 23.75 -37.36 4.10
CA ASP A 105 22.55 -36.76 4.69
C ASP A 105 22.67 -35.24 4.81
N ILE A 106 21.88 -34.50 4.01
CA ILE A 106 21.90 -33.04 3.90
C ILE A 106 21.45 -32.35 5.21
N ASN A 107 20.69 -33.06 6.06
CA ASN A 107 20.19 -32.53 7.33
C ASN A 107 21.10 -32.87 8.52
N PHE A 108 22.20 -33.61 8.30
CA PHE A 108 23.12 -34.02 9.35
C PHE A 108 24.29 -33.03 9.44
N ASN A 109 24.39 -32.32 10.56
CA ASN A 109 25.51 -31.41 10.81
C ASN A 109 26.76 -32.21 11.22
N ILE A 110 27.50 -32.66 10.20
CA ILE A 110 28.71 -33.48 10.36
C ILE A 110 29.75 -32.79 11.26
N ARG A 111 29.88 -31.46 11.18
CA ARG A 111 30.91 -30.73 11.92
C ARG A 111 30.70 -30.81 13.43
N ASP A 112 29.48 -30.52 13.88
CA ASP A 112 29.18 -30.44 15.31
C ASP A 112 29.21 -31.84 15.96
N GLU A 113 28.74 -32.86 15.24
CA GLU A 113 28.81 -34.25 15.69
C GLU A 113 30.24 -34.79 15.73
N LEU A 114 31.12 -34.41 14.79
CA LEU A 114 32.55 -34.76 14.86
C LEU A 114 33.26 -34.07 16.03
N ILE A 115 32.91 -32.82 16.35
CA ILE A 115 33.44 -32.10 17.52
C ILE A 115 32.96 -32.75 18.80
N HIS A 116 31.67 -33.06 18.90
CA HIS A 116 31.08 -33.74 20.06
C HIS A 116 31.72 -35.12 20.27
N PHE A 117 31.87 -35.89 19.19
CA PHE A 117 32.54 -37.19 19.25
C PHE A 117 34.01 -37.06 19.66
N ASN A 118 34.75 -36.06 19.17
CA ASN A 118 36.14 -35.81 19.59
C ASN A 118 36.24 -35.47 21.09
N ASN A 119 35.34 -34.65 21.61
CA ASN A 119 35.30 -34.31 23.03
C ASN A 119 35.02 -35.55 23.90
N GLU A 120 34.18 -36.48 23.43
CA GLU A 120 33.92 -37.75 24.12
C GLU A 120 35.10 -38.74 24.04
N ILE A 121 35.81 -38.78 22.91
CA ILE A 121 37.09 -39.52 22.78
C ILE A 121 38.11 -38.98 23.79
N GLU A 122 38.19 -37.66 23.97
CA GLU A 122 39.15 -37.03 24.89
C GLU A 122 38.77 -37.22 26.37
N ALA A 123 37.48 -37.37 26.68
CA ALA A 123 36.98 -37.64 28.03
C ALA A 123 37.28 -39.08 28.52
N TYR A 124 37.68 -39.99 27.63
CA TYR A 124 37.97 -41.38 27.96
C TYR A 124 39.33 -41.53 28.68
N LYS A 125 39.33 -42.21 29.83
CA LYS A 125 40.55 -42.39 30.66
C LYS A 125 41.61 -43.28 30.01
N ASP A 126 41.22 -44.20 29.13
CA ASP A 126 42.12 -45.17 28.51
C ASP A 126 42.63 -44.69 27.14
N LYS A 127 43.93 -44.38 27.07
CA LYS A 127 44.54 -43.73 25.90
C LYS A 127 44.59 -44.64 24.66
N SER A 128 44.64 -45.96 24.83
CA SER A 128 44.68 -46.92 23.72
C SER A 128 43.33 -47.03 22.99
N ILE A 129 42.22 -46.94 23.73
CA ILE A 129 40.87 -46.99 23.17
C ILE A 129 40.56 -45.67 22.45
N SER A 130 40.94 -44.55 23.06
CA SER A 130 40.85 -43.20 22.48
C SER A 130 41.60 -43.10 21.14
N SER A 131 42.83 -43.63 21.05
CA SER A 131 43.58 -43.66 19.79
C SER A 131 42.93 -44.54 18.72
N HIS A 132 42.37 -45.69 19.11
CA HIS A 132 41.73 -46.63 18.18
C HIS A 132 40.50 -46.01 17.48
N PHE A 133 39.63 -45.32 18.23
CA PHE A 133 38.47 -44.66 17.64
C PHE A 133 38.83 -43.42 16.81
N ARG A 134 39.88 -42.69 17.21
CA ARG A 134 40.42 -41.56 16.45
C ARG A 134 40.95 -41.99 15.08
N ASP A 135 41.70 -43.09 15.03
CA ASP A 135 42.22 -43.65 13.78
C ASP A 135 41.10 -44.15 12.86
N GLN A 136 40.06 -44.78 13.42
CA GLN A 136 38.91 -45.24 12.63
C GLN A 136 38.11 -44.11 12.00
N ILE A 137 37.95 -42.97 12.69
CA ILE A 137 37.26 -41.81 12.12
C ILE A 137 38.12 -41.09 11.09
N LEU A 138 39.42 -40.94 11.34
CA LEU A 138 40.32 -40.35 10.35
C LEU A 138 40.35 -41.18 9.04
N ASP A 139 40.32 -42.51 9.13
CA ASP A 139 40.22 -43.38 7.95
C ASP A 139 38.85 -43.26 7.26
N LEU A 140 37.77 -43.09 8.03
CA LEU A 140 36.41 -42.87 7.48
C LEU A 140 36.30 -41.53 6.75
N LEU A 141 36.84 -40.45 7.30
CA LEU A 141 36.82 -39.13 6.69
C LEU A 141 37.63 -39.12 5.38
N ARG A 142 38.83 -39.70 5.37
CA ARG A 142 39.66 -39.84 4.17
C ARG A 142 39.02 -40.67 3.08
N LYS A 143 38.25 -41.72 3.44
CA LYS A 143 37.56 -42.57 2.46
C LYS A 143 36.36 -41.91 1.78
N ASN A 144 35.82 -40.84 2.34
CA ASN A 144 34.65 -40.14 1.81
C ASN A 144 34.97 -38.71 1.34
N ASP A 145 36.25 -38.42 1.03
CA ASP A 145 36.73 -37.11 0.57
C ASP A 145 36.43 -35.93 1.53
N LEU A 146 36.42 -36.20 2.85
CA LEU A 146 36.14 -35.22 3.92
C LEU A 146 37.43 -34.81 4.68
N ASP A 147 38.53 -34.60 3.94
CA ASP A 147 39.84 -34.26 4.53
C ASP A 147 39.83 -32.94 5.31
N ASP A 148 38.96 -32.02 4.93
CA ASP A 148 38.76 -30.73 5.59
C ASP A 148 38.34 -30.84 7.05
N PHE A 149 37.83 -31.99 7.52
CA PHE A 149 37.43 -32.20 8.91
C PHE A 149 38.50 -32.92 9.75
N CYS A 150 39.59 -33.38 9.14
CA CYS A 150 40.65 -34.09 9.85
C CYS A 150 41.33 -33.22 10.92
N TYR A 151 41.34 -31.88 10.77
CA TYR A 151 41.96 -30.97 11.75
C TYR A 151 41.34 -31.06 13.15
N ILE A 152 40.05 -31.43 13.23
CA ILE A 152 39.32 -31.58 14.50
C ILE A 152 40.01 -32.64 15.38
N PHE A 153 40.65 -33.63 14.74
CA PHE A 153 41.28 -34.75 15.40
C PHE A 153 42.81 -34.70 15.32
N THR A 154 43.48 -33.59 15.02
CA THR A 154 44.97 -33.59 14.90
C THR A 154 45.76 -32.72 15.88
N GLU A 155 45.32 -31.54 16.35
CA GLU A 155 46.20 -30.73 17.22
C GLU A 155 45.53 -29.97 18.38
N LYS A 156 46.01 -30.25 19.60
CA LYS A 156 46.09 -29.30 20.71
C LYS A 156 47.07 -28.19 20.31
N ASN A 157 46.59 -26.97 20.07
CA ASN A 157 47.25 -25.67 20.32
C ASN A 157 46.49 -24.53 19.59
N ALA A 158 45.34 -24.13 20.12
CA ALA A 158 44.51 -23.05 19.56
C ALA A 158 44.95 -21.61 19.95
N GLU A 159 46.23 -21.36 20.25
CA GLU A 159 46.68 -20.03 20.72
C GLU A 159 47.69 -19.28 19.83
N ASN A 160 48.11 -19.81 18.67
CA ASN A 160 49.17 -19.16 17.85
C ASN A 160 48.81 -18.80 16.40
N ILE A 161 47.53 -18.80 16.01
CA ILE A 161 47.14 -18.45 14.62
C ILE A 161 46.69 -16.97 14.49
N VAL A 162 46.33 -16.30 15.60
CA VAL A 162 45.87 -14.90 15.57
C VAL A 162 47.03 -13.89 15.41
N THR A 163 48.27 -14.29 15.67
CA THR A 163 49.44 -13.39 15.63
C THR A 163 50.20 -13.33 14.31
N ASN A 164 49.91 -14.22 13.34
CA ASN A 164 50.57 -14.19 12.03
C ASN A 164 49.80 -13.43 10.93
N HIS A 165 48.50 -13.17 11.10
CA HIS A 165 47.74 -12.35 10.15
C HIS A 165 48.04 -10.84 10.24
N GLN A 166 48.66 -10.36 11.33
CA GLN A 166 49.04 -8.94 11.47
C GLN A 166 50.46 -8.61 10.99
N LYS A 167 51.25 -9.60 10.54
CA LYS A 167 52.61 -9.39 9.99
C LYS A 167 52.66 -9.37 8.46
N ILE A 168 51.59 -9.76 7.76
CA ILE A 168 51.53 -9.76 6.30
C ILE A 168 51.00 -8.41 5.75
N ILE A 169 50.18 -7.69 6.52
CA ILE A 169 49.58 -6.40 6.10
C ILE A 169 50.55 -5.20 6.20
N LYS A 170 51.78 -5.39 6.71
CA LYS A 170 52.78 -4.31 6.87
C LYS A 170 53.93 -4.31 5.85
N LYS A 171 53.84 -5.09 4.76
CA LYS A 171 54.92 -5.18 3.75
C LYS A 171 54.57 -4.77 2.32
N GLU A 172 53.35 -4.30 2.05
CA GLU A 172 52.95 -3.78 0.72
C GLU A 172 52.48 -2.31 0.76
N LYS A 173 53.23 -1.48 1.48
CA LYS A 173 53.25 -0.03 1.24
C LYS A 173 54.72 0.35 1.07
N ILE A 174 55.03 1.10 0.01
CA ILE A 174 56.35 1.38 -0.60
C ILE A 174 56.57 0.37 -1.75
N GLU A 175 56.30 0.68 -3.02
CA GLU A 175 56.88 1.75 -3.85
C GLU A 175 55.92 2.08 -5.02
N TYR A 176 55.48 3.34 -5.12
CA TYR A 176 54.96 3.91 -6.37
C TYR A 176 56.12 4.59 -7.09
N SER A 177 56.48 4.11 -8.27
CA SER A 177 57.21 4.91 -9.26
C SER A 177 56.55 4.79 -10.62
N VAL A 178 56.15 5.96 -11.11
CA VAL A 178 55.56 6.24 -12.42
C VAL A 178 56.56 5.93 -13.53
N SER A 179 56.12 5.24 -14.58
CA SER A 179 56.61 5.51 -15.94
C SER A 179 55.53 5.20 -16.98
N SER A 180 55.33 6.20 -17.83
CA SER A 180 54.39 6.32 -18.92
C SER A 180 54.65 5.41 -20.13
N ASN A 181 53.55 5.17 -20.84
CA ASN A 181 53.41 4.98 -22.29
C ASN A 181 53.63 3.60 -22.92
N GLU A 182 52.62 3.30 -23.76
CA GLU A 182 52.63 2.60 -25.04
C GLU A 182 52.11 1.15 -25.12
N CYS A 183 51.11 1.06 -26.00
CA CYS A 183 50.75 -0.04 -26.88
C CYS A 183 49.82 -1.13 -26.33
N ILE A 184 48.58 -1.05 -26.81
CA ILE A 184 47.58 -2.12 -26.85
C ILE A 184 48.20 -3.34 -27.55
N GLN A 185 48.38 -4.44 -26.82
CA GLN A 185 48.42 -5.79 -27.39
C GLN A 185 47.54 -6.71 -26.55
N SER A 186 46.69 -7.42 -27.29
CA SER A 186 45.77 -8.45 -26.88
C SER A 186 46.53 -9.67 -26.33
N ASP A 187 46.65 -9.76 -25.01
CA ASP A 187 47.04 -11.00 -24.34
C ASP A 187 46.03 -11.28 -23.24
N ALA A 188 45.68 -12.57 -23.11
CA ALA A 188 44.60 -13.10 -22.29
C ALA A 188 44.51 -12.44 -20.90
N LEU A 189 43.55 -11.51 -20.74
CA LEU A 189 43.20 -10.96 -19.44
C LEU A 189 42.66 -12.12 -18.59
N SER A 190 43.41 -12.45 -17.54
CA SER A 190 43.02 -13.46 -16.57
C SER A 190 41.69 -13.03 -15.92
N ILE A 191 40.75 -13.97 -15.81
CA ILE A 191 39.41 -13.82 -15.22
C ILE A 191 39.40 -12.94 -13.93
N PRO A 192 40.38 -13.03 -13.00
CA PRO A 192 40.42 -12.18 -11.81
C PRO A 192 40.54 -10.68 -12.09
N VAL A 193 41.27 -10.27 -13.14
CA VAL A 193 41.46 -8.86 -13.50
C VAL A 193 40.17 -8.27 -14.06
N ILE A 194 39.44 -9.07 -14.86
CA ILE A 194 38.14 -8.66 -15.42
C ILE A 194 37.10 -8.58 -14.29
N LEU A 195 37.14 -9.51 -13.32
CA LEU A 195 36.26 -9.51 -12.15
C LEU A 195 36.46 -8.25 -11.29
N GLU A 196 37.71 -7.87 -11.03
CA GLU A 196 38.05 -6.68 -10.24
C GLU A 196 37.65 -5.38 -10.98
N GLU A 197 37.85 -5.31 -12.30
CA GLU A 197 37.39 -4.18 -13.11
C GLU A 197 35.86 -4.02 -13.09
N VAL A 198 35.12 -5.12 -13.25
CA VAL A 198 33.64 -5.10 -13.26
C VAL A 198 33.08 -4.79 -11.88
N SER A 199 33.64 -5.40 -10.81
CA SER A 199 33.24 -5.11 -9.45
C SER A 199 33.43 -3.62 -9.12
N ASN A 200 34.61 -3.06 -9.42
CA ASN A 200 34.89 -1.64 -9.21
C ASN A 200 34.00 -0.72 -10.07
N ALA A 201 33.68 -1.10 -11.30
CA ALA A 201 32.76 -0.32 -12.15
C ALA A 201 31.33 -0.31 -11.59
N LEU A 202 30.83 -1.46 -11.13
CA LEU A 202 29.51 -1.58 -10.51
C LEU A 202 29.42 -0.83 -9.17
N TRP A 203 30.48 -0.87 -8.35
CA TRP A 203 30.61 -0.04 -7.14
C TRP A 203 30.56 1.46 -7.46
N ASN A 204 31.14 1.87 -8.57
CA ASN A 204 31.09 3.25 -9.07
C ASN A 204 29.79 3.60 -9.81
N LYS A 205 28.80 2.69 -9.82
CA LYS A 205 27.49 2.84 -10.50
C LYS A 205 27.59 3.06 -12.01
N ASP A 206 28.63 2.53 -12.66
CA ASP A 206 28.75 2.53 -14.12
C ASP A 206 27.97 1.34 -14.71
N ILE A 207 27.01 1.64 -15.60
CA ILE A 207 26.09 0.68 -16.24
C ILE A 207 26.20 0.81 -17.77
N SER A 208 27.36 1.22 -18.26
CA SER A 208 27.61 1.33 -19.69
C SER A 208 27.57 -0.04 -20.39
N ASP A 209 27.29 -0.05 -21.69
CA ASP A 209 27.30 -1.29 -22.50
C ASP A 209 28.64 -2.05 -22.39
N ILE A 210 29.75 -1.35 -22.20
CA ILE A 210 31.09 -1.93 -22.04
C ILE A 210 31.18 -2.76 -20.75
N THR A 211 30.61 -2.26 -19.64
CA THR A 211 30.56 -3.00 -18.37
C THR A 211 29.63 -4.20 -18.46
N PHE A 212 28.52 -4.09 -19.19
CA PHE A 212 27.60 -5.19 -19.43
C PHE A 212 28.24 -6.32 -20.25
N ASP A 213 28.96 -5.99 -21.31
CA ASP A 213 29.63 -6.99 -22.16
C ASP A 213 30.68 -7.78 -21.37
N LYS A 214 31.44 -7.09 -20.49
CA LYS A 214 32.40 -7.74 -19.58
C LYS A 214 31.71 -8.60 -18.51
N PHE A 215 30.59 -8.14 -17.96
CA PHE A 215 29.78 -8.89 -17.00
C PHE A 215 29.16 -10.15 -17.61
N ASN A 216 28.62 -10.05 -18.83
CA ASN A 216 28.13 -11.19 -19.61
C ASN A 216 29.26 -12.18 -19.92
N TYR A 217 30.45 -11.67 -20.29
CA TYR A 217 31.62 -12.52 -20.50
C TYR A 217 31.97 -13.34 -19.25
N LEU A 218 32.03 -12.72 -18.06
CA LEU A 218 32.32 -13.42 -16.80
C LEU A 218 31.31 -14.52 -16.47
N LEU A 219 30.02 -14.24 -16.63
CA LEU A 219 28.95 -15.19 -16.30
C LEU A 219 28.74 -16.27 -17.37
N SER A 220 29.00 -15.98 -18.65
CA SER A 220 28.94 -16.98 -19.73
C SER A 220 30.04 -18.05 -19.63
N GLN A 221 31.20 -17.68 -19.08
CA GLN A 221 32.35 -18.59 -18.89
C GLN A 221 32.20 -19.50 -17.65
N GLN A 222 31.15 -19.32 -16.84
CA GLN A 222 30.95 -20.03 -15.58
C GLN A 222 30.95 -21.56 -15.74
N TYR A 223 30.49 -22.08 -16.87
CA TYR A 223 30.43 -23.54 -17.12
C TYR A 223 31.80 -24.17 -17.42
N ASP A 224 32.82 -23.36 -17.76
CA ASP A 224 34.16 -23.82 -18.13
C ASP A 224 35.19 -23.66 -16.98
N ILE A 225 34.74 -23.15 -15.82
CA ILE A 225 35.57 -22.72 -14.68
C ILE A 225 35.32 -23.63 -13.45
N PRO A 226 36.34 -23.95 -12.61
CA PRO A 226 36.16 -24.73 -11.38
C PRO A 226 35.20 -24.06 -10.38
N LEU A 227 34.44 -24.86 -9.62
CA LEU A 227 33.39 -24.42 -8.69
C LEU A 227 33.84 -23.34 -7.71
N SER A 228 35.08 -23.40 -7.21
CA SER A 228 35.64 -22.39 -6.29
C SER A 228 35.69 -21.00 -6.90
N GLN A 229 36.06 -20.89 -8.18
CA GLN A 229 36.12 -19.63 -8.90
C GLN A 229 34.72 -19.14 -9.30
N GLN A 230 33.75 -20.04 -9.50
CA GLN A 230 32.35 -19.66 -9.70
C GLN A 230 31.76 -19.00 -8.45
N ILE A 231 32.07 -19.53 -7.26
CA ILE A 231 31.64 -18.96 -5.97
C ILE A 231 32.28 -17.58 -5.76
N GLU A 232 33.59 -17.45 -6.05
CA GLU A 232 34.30 -16.17 -5.92
C GLU A 232 33.72 -15.07 -6.85
N ILE A 233 33.40 -15.41 -8.09
CA ILE A 233 32.74 -14.50 -9.04
C ILE A 233 31.37 -14.07 -8.50
N LYS A 234 30.57 -15.02 -7.99
CA LYS A 234 29.25 -14.74 -7.43
C LYS A 234 29.34 -13.79 -6.23
N ASP A 235 30.20 -14.08 -5.26
CA ASP A 235 30.33 -13.32 -4.02
C ASP A 235 30.81 -11.88 -4.28
N GLN A 236 31.75 -11.69 -5.22
CA GLN A 236 32.30 -10.37 -5.54
C GLN A 236 31.36 -9.48 -6.39
N LEU A 237 30.42 -10.08 -7.13
CA LEU A 237 29.46 -9.35 -7.97
C LEU A 237 28.11 -9.12 -7.27
N GLN A 238 27.74 -9.97 -6.30
CA GLN A 238 26.46 -9.88 -5.61
C GLN A 238 26.28 -8.56 -4.85
N ALA A 239 27.26 -8.17 -4.04
CA ALA A 239 27.21 -6.93 -3.25
C ALA A 239 27.13 -5.65 -4.11
N PRO A 240 28.03 -5.43 -5.10
CA PRO A 240 27.96 -4.23 -5.93
C PRO A 240 26.68 -4.19 -6.78
N LEU A 241 26.19 -5.32 -7.31
CA LEU A 241 24.93 -5.34 -8.06
C LEU A 241 23.73 -4.97 -7.17
N ALA A 242 23.75 -5.40 -5.90
CA ALA A 242 22.73 -5.09 -4.90
C ALA A 242 22.76 -3.61 -4.46
N GLU A 243 23.93 -2.99 -4.34
CA GLU A 243 24.09 -1.63 -3.82
C GLU A 243 23.76 -0.52 -4.84
N ILE A 244 23.57 -0.88 -6.10
CA ILE A 244 23.17 0.05 -7.16
C ILE A 244 21.76 0.61 -6.87
N GLU A 245 21.71 1.79 -6.25
CA GLU A 245 20.50 2.60 -6.08
C GLU A 245 20.26 3.43 -7.34
N ILE A 246 19.29 3.01 -8.14
CA ILE A 246 18.88 3.70 -9.36
C ILE A 246 17.36 3.85 -9.35
N ASP A 247 16.89 5.00 -9.83
CA ASP A 247 15.48 5.26 -10.11
C ASP A 247 14.85 4.07 -10.88
N ASP A 248 13.67 3.63 -10.41
CA ASP A 248 12.90 2.41 -10.74
C ASP A 248 12.74 1.97 -12.23
N LEU A 249 13.35 2.64 -13.21
CA LEU A 249 13.05 2.54 -14.64
C LEU A 249 14.28 2.62 -15.58
N GLN A 250 15.51 2.37 -15.14
CA GLN A 250 16.66 2.32 -16.10
C GLN A 250 16.75 0.97 -16.84
N PRO A 251 16.64 0.97 -18.18
CA PRO A 251 16.69 -0.25 -18.98
C PRO A 251 18.07 -0.91 -19.00
N GLU A 252 19.16 -0.15 -18.81
CA GLU A 252 20.50 -0.74 -18.77
C GLU A 252 20.66 -1.65 -17.55
N TYR A 253 20.23 -1.21 -16.36
CA TYR A 253 20.30 -2.01 -15.13
C TYR A 253 19.44 -3.27 -15.20
N PHE A 254 18.29 -3.21 -15.87
CA PHE A 254 17.42 -4.37 -16.07
C PHE A 254 18.09 -5.50 -16.86
N ARG A 255 19.00 -5.19 -17.79
CA ARG A 255 19.76 -6.21 -18.53
C ARG A 255 20.68 -7.00 -17.61
N PHE A 256 21.30 -6.35 -16.61
CA PHE A 256 22.13 -7.01 -15.61
C PHE A 256 21.30 -7.93 -14.72
N LEU A 257 20.12 -7.49 -14.27
CA LEU A 257 19.20 -8.31 -13.45
C LEU A 257 18.63 -9.50 -14.24
N GLU A 258 18.30 -9.32 -15.52
CA GLU A 258 17.85 -10.41 -16.39
C GLU A 258 18.93 -11.47 -16.54
N LEU A 259 20.17 -11.05 -16.82
CA LEU A 259 21.29 -11.96 -17.00
C LEU A 259 21.69 -12.67 -15.70
N TRP A 260 21.60 -12.00 -14.55
CA TRP A 260 21.77 -12.63 -13.25
C TRP A 260 20.69 -13.68 -12.96
N HIS A 261 19.43 -13.39 -13.31
CA HIS A 261 18.34 -14.34 -13.13
C HIS A 261 18.46 -15.57 -14.04
N GLU A 262 18.89 -15.39 -15.29
CA GLU A 262 19.12 -16.50 -16.23
C GLU A 262 20.26 -17.43 -15.76
N THR A 263 21.26 -16.87 -15.09
CA THR A 263 22.45 -17.60 -14.62
C THR A 263 22.25 -18.23 -13.23
N TYR A 264 21.52 -17.57 -12.33
CA TYR A 264 21.23 -18.05 -10.97
C TYR A 264 19.71 -18.05 -10.68
N PRO A 265 18.94 -19.00 -11.24
CA PRO A 265 17.49 -19.05 -11.03
C PRO A 265 17.09 -19.39 -9.60
N ASP A 266 17.95 -20.12 -8.87
CA ASP A 266 17.69 -20.60 -7.50
C ASP A 266 17.84 -19.50 -6.44
N ASP A 267 18.45 -18.35 -6.75
CA ASP A 267 18.59 -17.22 -5.81
C ASP A 267 17.24 -16.58 -5.42
N ILE A 268 16.15 -16.88 -6.16
CA ILE A 268 14.78 -16.51 -5.77
C ILE A 268 14.29 -17.37 -4.60
N HIS A 269 14.78 -18.60 -4.51
CA HIS A 269 14.33 -19.64 -3.61
C HIS A 269 15.51 -20.17 -2.76
N GLN A 270 16.00 -19.34 -1.82
CA GLN A 270 16.43 -19.70 -0.44
C GLN A 270 17.86 -19.31 0.05
N TYR A 271 17.90 -19.07 1.38
CA TYR A 271 18.84 -19.55 2.42
C TYR A 271 19.98 -18.70 3.02
N ASN A 272 20.29 -17.48 2.56
CA ASN A 272 21.33 -16.67 3.22
C ASN A 272 20.78 -15.33 3.75
N PRO A 273 20.75 -15.06 5.07
CA PRO A 273 20.23 -13.82 5.66
C PRO A 273 21.19 -12.62 5.50
N SER A 274 22.13 -12.66 4.54
CA SER A 274 23.05 -11.55 4.33
C SER A 274 22.32 -10.32 3.78
N TYR A 275 22.74 -9.14 4.22
CA TYR A 275 22.08 -7.87 3.86
C TYR A 275 21.98 -7.70 2.33
N TYR A 276 23.06 -7.96 1.60
CA TYR A 276 23.12 -7.80 0.15
C TYR A 276 22.33 -8.86 -0.63
N SER A 277 22.22 -10.10 -0.12
CA SER A 277 21.38 -11.12 -0.76
C SER A 277 19.91 -10.75 -0.68
N SER A 278 19.46 -10.29 0.49
CA SER A 278 18.06 -9.89 0.70
C SER A 278 17.69 -8.67 -0.15
N LEU A 279 18.59 -7.69 -0.25
CA LEU A 279 18.41 -6.49 -1.07
C LEU A 279 18.33 -6.82 -2.56
N LEU A 280 19.21 -7.70 -3.05
CA LEU A 280 19.20 -8.15 -4.44
C LEU A 280 17.95 -8.98 -4.75
N GLN A 281 17.50 -9.81 -3.82
CA GLN A 281 16.28 -10.59 -3.95
C GLN A 281 15.03 -9.69 -4.01
N GLU A 282 14.96 -8.63 -3.20
CA GLU A 282 13.88 -7.64 -3.28
C GLU A 282 13.85 -6.98 -4.67
N LYS A 283 15.01 -6.60 -5.20
CA LYS A 283 15.16 -6.02 -6.54
C LYS A 283 14.80 -7.00 -7.65
N LEU A 284 15.24 -8.25 -7.58
CA LEU A 284 14.89 -9.30 -8.53
C LEU A 284 13.39 -9.62 -8.51
N ASN A 285 12.78 -9.73 -7.33
CA ASN A 285 11.34 -9.96 -7.20
C ASN A 285 10.54 -8.77 -7.75
N SER A 286 10.97 -7.55 -7.46
CA SER A 286 10.41 -6.32 -8.05
C SER A 286 10.54 -6.33 -9.57
N PHE A 287 11.72 -6.66 -10.11
CA PHE A 287 11.98 -6.76 -11.53
C PHE A 287 11.11 -7.83 -12.20
N LEU A 288 11.09 -9.08 -11.70
CA LEU A 288 10.34 -10.19 -12.27
C LEU A 288 8.82 -9.94 -12.28
N SER A 289 8.31 -9.26 -11.25
CA SER A 289 6.92 -8.82 -11.21
C SER A 289 6.58 -7.83 -12.36
N ARG A 290 7.56 -7.03 -12.79
CA ARG A 290 7.46 -6.00 -13.85
C ARG A 290 7.95 -6.51 -15.23
N TYR A 291 8.73 -7.60 -15.28
CA TYR A 291 9.50 -8.08 -16.44
C TYR A 291 8.64 -8.35 -17.68
N LYS A 292 7.50 -9.04 -17.52
CA LYS A 292 6.55 -9.31 -18.63
C LYS A 292 5.96 -8.04 -19.24
N LEU A 293 5.85 -6.95 -18.46
CA LEU A 293 5.34 -5.67 -18.93
C LEU A 293 6.46 -4.85 -19.58
N LEU A 294 7.66 -4.83 -18.99
CA LEU A 294 8.81 -4.05 -19.46
C LEU A 294 9.43 -4.61 -20.75
N LYS A 295 9.50 -5.93 -20.93
CA LYS A 295 10.07 -6.57 -22.15
C LYS A 295 9.35 -6.21 -23.45
N ASN A 296 8.09 -5.79 -23.37
CA ASN A 296 7.27 -5.45 -24.53
C ASN A 296 7.27 -3.93 -24.85
N LEU A 297 7.96 -3.11 -24.05
CA LEU A 297 8.01 -1.65 -24.21
C LEU A 297 9.26 -1.24 -25.01
N PRO A 298 9.12 -0.52 -26.13
CA PRO A 298 10.23 0.17 -26.78
C PRO A 298 10.98 1.14 -25.84
N ASN A 299 12.29 1.32 -26.04
CA ASN A 299 13.16 2.22 -25.25
C ASN A 299 12.60 3.66 -25.13
N GLU A 300 11.96 4.19 -26.18
CA GLU A 300 11.31 5.52 -26.17
C GLU A 300 10.19 5.65 -25.11
N HIS A 301 9.58 4.54 -24.70
CA HIS A 301 8.52 4.55 -23.69
C HIS A 301 9.06 4.55 -22.27
N PHE A 302 10.31 4.15 -22.04
CA PHE A 302 10.95 4.25 -20.72
C PHE A 302 11.21 5.72 -20.36
N GLU A 303 11.64 6.55 -21.33
CA GLU A 303 11.75 8.00 -21.13
C GLU A 303 10.40 8.65 -20.79
N LEU A 304 9.33 8.20 -21.45
CA LEU A 304 7.97 8.69 -21.18
C LEU A 304 7.40 8.18 -19.85
N LEU A 305 7.79 6.98 -19.40
CA LEU A 305 7.47 6.47 -18.07
C LEU A 305 8.24 7.23 -17.00
N ASN A 306 9.49 7.62 -17.27
CA ASN A 306 10.22 8.55 -16.43
C ASN A 306 9.53 9.91 -16.35
N GLU A 307 8.84 10.39 -17.38
CA GLU A 307 8.02 11.62 -17.29
C GLU A 307 6.85 11.52 -16.28
N LEU A 308 6.51 10.31 -15.81
CA LEU A 308 5.49 10.04 -14.79
C LEU A 308 6.04 9.98 -13.36
N SER A 309 7.37 9.98 -13.17
CA SER A 309 8.02 10.03 -11.86
C SER A 309 8.52 11.45 -11.53
N GLY A 310 8.29 11.88 -10.29
CA GLY A 310 8.73 13.18 -9.76
C GLY A 310 7.96 14.42 -10.26
N GLU A 311 8.44 15.61 -9.89
CA GLU A 311 7.84 16.89 -10.27
C GLU A 311 8.26 17.32 -11.69
N LYS A 312 7.55 16.80 -12.70
CA LYS A 312 7.83 17.10 -14.12
C LYS A 312 6.75 17.99 -14.75
N LYS A 313 7.15 18.71 -15.82
CA LYS A 313 6.26 19.60 -16.58
C LYS A 313 5.15 18.80 -17.28
N PHE A 314 3.98 19.40 -17.37
CA PHE A 314 2.79 18.78 -17.97
C PHE A 314 2.89 18.68 -19.50
N HIS A 315 2.82 17.45 -20.05
CA HIS A 315 2.94 17.16 -21.47
C HIS A 315 1.80 16.25 -22.00
N PRO A 316 0.60 16.80 -22.28
CA PRO A 316 -0.60 16.01 -22.60
C PRO A 316 -0.48 15.17 -23.88
N LEU A 317 0.16 15.70 -24.93
CA LEU A 317 0.30 15.00 -26.21
C LEU A 317 1.24 13.78 -26.12
N LYS A 318 2.31 13.88 -25.33
CA LYS A 318 3.23 12.76 -25.06
C LYS A 318 2.51 11.66 -24.28
N MET A 319 1.71 12.03 -23.29
CA MET A 319 0.93 11.08 -22.49
C MET A 319 -0.16 10.38 -23.30
N LEU A 320 -0.80 11.04 -24.27
CA LEU A 320 -1.73 10.35 -25.19
C LEU A 320 -1.04 9.29 -26.05
N LYS A 321 0.21 9.54 -26.49
CA LYS A 321 1.02 8.53 -27.21
C LYS A 321 1.33 7.34 -26.30
N LEU A 322 1.74 7.59 -25.05
CA LEU A 322 2.00 6.55 -24.05
C LEU A 322 0.73 5.74 -23.73
N ARG A 323 -0.43 6.38 -23.61
CA ARG A 323 -1.70 5.67 -23.42
C ARG A 323 -1.99 4.71 -24.57
N LYS A 324 -1.76 5.16 -25.81
CA LYS A 324 -2.00 4.34 -27.01
C LYS A 324 -1.04 3.15 -27.09
N SER A 325 0.21 3.29 -26.68
CA SER A 325 1.17 2.17 -26.64
C SER A 325 0.83 1.19 -25.52
N LEU A 326 0.55 1.67 -24.30
CA LEU A 326 0.17 0.81 -23.17
C LEU A 326 -1.11 0.00 -23.43
N ASN A 327 -2.13 0.61 -24.05
CA ASN A 327 -3.35 -0.11 -24.44
C ASN A 327 -3.12 -1.18 -25.52
N LYS A 328 -2.07 -1.05 -26.35
CA LYS A 328 -1.71 -2.10 -27.32
C LYS A 328 -1.07 -3.30 -26.64
N ILE A 329 -0.25 -3.05 -25.61
CA ILE A 329 0.50 -4.07 -24.87
C ILE A 329 -0.42 -4.82 -23.89
N SER A 330 -1.36 -4.10 -23.26
CA SER A 330 -2.26 -4.65 -22.25
C SER A 330 -3.72 -4.50 -22.69
N LYS A 331 -4.29 -5.56 -23.26
CA LYS A 331 -5.71 -5.56 -23.67
C LYS A 331 -6.69 -5.69 -22.49
N ASN A 332 -6.24 -6.25 -21.37
CA ASN A 332 -7.11 -6.62 -20.24
C ASN A 332 -7.04 -5.67 -19.04
N TYR A 333 -6.05 -4.80 -18.97
CA TYR A 333 -5.82 -3.90 -17.84
C TYR A 333 -5.93 -2.44 -18.28
N SER A 334 -6.44 -1.57 -17.40
CA SER A 334 -6.47 -0.14 -17.69
C SER A 334 -5.04 0.44 -17.67
N THR A 335 -4.79 1.52 -18.42
CA THR A 335 -3.44 2.13 -18.46
C THR A 335 -2.92 2.52 -17.07
N VAL A 336 -3.82 2.89 -16.16
CA VAL A 336 -3.47 3.22 -14.78
C VAL A 336 -3.16 1.98 -13.96
N GLU A 337 -3.91 0.89 -14.10
CA GLU A 337 -3.54 -0.38 -13.43
C GLU A 337 -2.18 -0.89 -13.88
N VAL A 338 -1.81 -0.67 -15.14
CA VAL A 338 -0.47 -1.01 -15.63
C VAL A 338 0.59 -0.11 -15.01
N ILE A 339 0.33 1.20 -14.91
CA ILE A 339 1.27 2.15 -14.29
C ILE A 339 1.38 1.93 -12.77
N ASP A 340 0.28 1.61 -12.10
CA ASP A 340 0.25 1.33 -10.66
C ASP A 340 1.02 0.04 -10.36
N LYS A 341 0.96 -0.97 -11.24
CA LYS A 341 1.80 -2.18 -11.17
C LYS A 341 3.29 -1.89 -11.34
N LEU A 342 3.67 -0.78 -11.96
CA LEU A 342 5.07 -0.36 -12.08
C LEU A 342 5.59 0.31 -10.80
N GLN A 343 4.71 0.61 -9.82
CA GLN A 343 5.07 1.18 -8.50
C GLN A 343 6.05 2.37 -8.58
N LEU A 344 5.83 3.28 -9.53
CA LEU A 344 6.72 4.42 -9.73
C LEU A 344 6.72 5.38 -8.53
N SER A 345 7.89 5.92 -8.18
CA SER A 345 8.06 6.92 -7.13
C SER A 345 7.29 8.22 -7.42
N ILE A 346 6.51 8.70 -6.45
CA ILE A 346 5.83 10.02 -6.45
C ILE A 346 4.90 10.21 -7.68
N THR A 347 3.96 9.28 -7.87
CA THR A 347 2.97 9.35 -8.97
C THR A 347 1.75 10.19 -8.65
N GLN A 348 1.35 10.27 -7.38
CA GLN A 348 0.04 10.83 -6.99
C GLN A 348 -0.08 12.34 -7.27
N THR A 349 1.02 13.08 -7.19
CA THR A 349 1.07 14.53 -7.45
C THR A 349 1.52 14.87 -8.86
N ASN A 350 1.98 13.89 -9.66
CA ASN A 350 2.49 14.16 -10.99
C ASN A 350 1.33 14.52 -11.96
N PRO A 351 1.37 15.70 -12.61
CA PRO A 351 0.30 16.15 -13.51
C PRO A 351 0.10 15.25 -14.73
N ASN A 352 1.14 14.56 -15.20
CA ASN A 352 1.09 13.62 -16.32
C ASN A 352 0.38 12.32 -15.94
N TYR A 353 0.64 11.79 -14.74
CA TYR A 353 -0.07 10.62 -14.22
C TYR A 353 -1.55 10.94 -13.97
N LEU A 354 -1.84 12.09 -13.33
CA LEU A 354 -3.22 12.55 -13.09
C LEU A 354 -4.02 12.71 -14.39
N PHE A 355 -3.37 13.04 -15.50
CA PHE A 355 -4.03 13.17 -16.81
C PHE A 355 -4.46 11.80 -17.34
N LEU A 356 -3.57 10.82 -17.26
CA LEU A 356 -3.89 9.43 -17.61
C LEU A 356 -4.93 8.84 -16.66
N LYS A 357 -4.89 9.21 -15.38
CA LYS A 357 -5.90 8.87 -14.37
C LYS A 357 -7.27 9.44 -14.71
N SER A 358 -7.34 10.71 -15.12
CA SER A 358 -8.61 11.32 -15.55
C SER A 358 -9.18 10.67 -16.81
N LEU A 359 -8.32 10.28 -17.76
CA LEU A 359 -8.75 9.67 -19.03
C LEU A 359 -9.18 8.21 -18.90
N SER A 360 -8.56 7.45 -18.00
CA SER A 360 -8.90 6.05 -17.73
C SER A 360 -10.17 5.92 -16.88
N ASN A 361 -10.35 6.79 -15.88
CA ASN A 361 -11.52 6.82 -15.01
C ASN A 361 -12.74 7.54 -15.64
N PHE A 362 -12.82 7.60 -16.97
CA PHE A 362 -13.90 8.30 -17.67
C PHE A 362 -15.29 7.86 -17.22
N TRP A 363 -15.47 6.56 -16.97
CA TRP A 363 -16.73 5.98 -16.49
C TRP A 363 -17.21 6.57 -15.17
N LYS A 364 -16.28 6.99 -14.29
CA LYS A 364 -16.63 7.60 -13.01
C LYS A 364 -17.27 8.99 -13.17
N PHE A 365 -17.05 9.66 -14.29
CA PHE A 365 -17.60 10.99 -14.60
C PHE A 365 -18.89 10.95 -15.41
N THR A 366 -19.45 9.76 -15.71
CA THR A 366 -20.62 9.60 -16.60
C THR A 366 -21.81 10.45 -16.18
N ILE A 367 -22.18 10.45 -14.91
CA ILE A 367 -23.31 11.25 -14.40
C ILE A 367 -23.05 12.75 -14.60
N ILE A 368 -21.84 13.22 -14.28
CA ILE A 368 -21.45 14.63 -14.44
C ILE A 368 -21.50 15.04 -15.91
N ASN A 369 -21.03 14.16 -16.80
CA ASN A 369 -21.00 14.42 -18.24
C ASN A 369 -22.40 14.42 -18.87
N ILE A 370 -23.27 13.50 -18.45
CA ILE A 370 -24.69 13.50 -18.86
C ILE A 370 -25.36 14.80 -18.41
N LEU A 371 -25.14 15.19 -17.15
CA LEU A 371 -25.70 16.41 -16.58
C LEU A 371 -25.19 17.65 -17.32
N PHE A 372 -23.89 17.71 -17.65
CA PHE A 372 -23.32 18.75 -18.51
C PHE A 372 -23.99 18.81 -19.88
N ILE A 373 -24.12 17.69 -20.59
CA ILE A 373 -24.79 17.64 -21.91
C ILE A 373 -26.24 18.13 -21.83
N THR A 374 -27.00 17.69 -20.82
CA THR A 374 -28.41 18.09 -20.68
C THR A 374 -28.58 19.58 -20.38
N ILE A 375 -27.78 20.14 -19.47
CA ILE A 375 -27.88 21.57 -19.09
C ILE A 375 -27.33 22.48 -20.19
N THR A 376 -26.24 22.09 -20.86
CA THR A 376 -25.73 22.81 -22.04
C THR A 376 -26.75 22.84 -23.17
N PHE A 377 -27.44 21.73 -23.44
CA PHE A 377 -28.53 21.72 -24.41
C PHE A 377 -29.66 22.68 -24.02
N LEU A 378 -30.12 22.63 -22.77
CA LEU A 378 -31.15 23.53 -22.26
C LEU A 378 -30.73 25.01 -22.34
N PHE A 379 -29.45 25.31 -22.09
CA PHE A 379 -28.88 26.64 -22.21
C PHE A 379 -28.96 27.17 -23.64
N PHE A 380 -28.44 26.43 -24.61
CA PHE A 380 -28.47 26.86 -26.01
C PHE A 380 -29.89 26.93 -26.56
N ASN A 381 -30.78 26.03 -26.14
CA ASN A 381 -32.18 26.07 -26.54
C ASN A 381 -32.94 27.28 -25.96
N SER A 382 -32.53 27.78 -24.80
CA SER A 382 -33.08 29.00 -24.20
C SER A 382 -32.53 30.29 -24.83
N LEU A 383 -31.33 30.24 -25.43
CA LEU A 383 -30.59 31.43 -25.88
C LEU A 383 -30.68 31.65 -27.39
N ILE A 384 -30.74 30.56 -28.17
CA ILE A 384 -30.82 30.57 -29.64
C ILE A 384 -32.25 30.17 -30.03
N ALA A 385 -33.01 31.15 -30.53
CA ALA A 385 -34.41 31.09 -30.99
C ALA A 385 -35.08 29.69 -31.04
N PRO A 386 -36.16 29.45 -30.27
CA PRO A 386 -36.71 28.11 -29.99
C PRO A 386 -37.31 27.38 -31.21
N ASP A 387 -37.75 28.10 -32.25
CA ASP A 387 -38.76 27.55 -33.16
C ASP A 387 -38.21 26.85 -34.43
N ASN A 388 -36.90 26.90 -34.75
CA ASN A 388 -36.41 26.27 -35.99
C ASN A 388 -34.94 25.80 -36.01
N GLN A 389 -34.21 25.81 -34.88
CA GLN A 389 -32.78 25.50 -34.85
C GLN A 389 -32.37 24.38 -33.87
N ILE A 390 -33.31 23.51 -33.45
CA ILE A 390 -33.03 22.41 -32.51
C ILE A 390 -31.87 21.52 -33.00
N ILE A 391 -31.80 21.21 -34.30
CA ILE A 391 -30.73 20.40 -34.88
C ILE A 391 -29.36 21.09 -34.76
N VAL A 392 -29.32 22.41 -34.99
CA VAL A 392 -28.10 23.22 -34.88
C VAL A 392 -27.67 23.30 -33.40
N ASN A 393 -28.60 23.54 -32.49
CA ASN A 393 -28.34 23.57 -31.04
C ASN A 393 -27.82 22.22 -30.52
N LEU A 394 -28.36 21.11 -31.03
CA LEU A 394 -27.89 19.77 -30.71
C LEU A 394 -26.47 19.55 -31.22
N LEU A 395 -26.16 19.94 -32.46
CA LEU A 395 -24.82 19.81 -33.03
C LEU A 395 -23.79 20.65 -32.26
N ILE A 396 -24.12 21.89 -31.93
CA ILE A 396 -23.28 22.77 -31.09
C ILE A 396 -23.04 22.12 -29.72
N THR A 397 -24.08 21.58 -29.09
CA THR A 397 -23.98 20.91 -27.79
C THR A 397 -23.09 19.67 -27.86
N VAL A 398 -23.20 18.86 -28.91
CA VAL A 398 -22.33 17.69 -29.13
C VAL A 398 -20.88 18.11 -29.32
N CYS A 399 -20.60 19.13 -30.13
CA CYS A 399 -19.24 19.64 -30.32
C CYS A 399 -18.62 20.17 -29.02
N ILE A 400 -19.37 20.99 -28.26
CA ILE A 400 -18.90 21.56 -26.99
C ILE A 400 -18.69 20.47 -25.95
N SER A 401 -19.61 19.51 -25.85
CA SER A 401 -19.47 18.39 -24.91
C SER A 401 -18.29 17.51 -25.25
N LEU A 402 -18.04 17.17 -26.51
CA LEU A 402 -16.84 16.41 -26.91
C LEU A 402 -15.55 17.14 -26.54
N LEU A 403 -15.48 18.45 -26.79
CA LEU A 403 -14.33 19.28 -26.44
C LEU A 403 -14.15 19.34 -24.91
N TYR A 404 -15.22 19.55 -24.16
CA TYR A 404 -15.17 19.58 -22.70
C TYR A 404 -14.69 18.25 -22.11
N ILE A 405 -15.34 17.16 -22.50
CA ILE A 405 -15.17 15.81 -21.94
C ILE A 405 -13.77 15.25 -22.20
N PHE A 406 -13.24 15.40 -23.41
CA PHE A 406 -11.97 14.76 -23.79
C PHE A 406 -10.75 15.68 -23.67
N ILE A 407 -10.94 17.01 -23.73
CA ILE A 407 -9.83 17.96 -23.76
C ILE A 407 -9.84 18.82 -22.49
N LEU A 408 -10.91 19.57 -22.26
CA LEU A 408 -10.91 20.61 -21.21
C LEU A 408 -10.89 20.02 -19.80
N GLN A 409 -11.77 19.06 -19.52
CA GLN A 409 -11.96 18.47 -18.19
C GLN A 409 -10.68 17.77 -17.69
N PRO A 410 -10.01 16.89 -18.47
CA PRO A 410 -8.76 16.28 -18.03
C PRO A 410 -7.62 17.29 -17.79
N ILE A 411 -7.50 18.32 -18.63
CA ILE A 411 -6.45 19.35 -18.49
C ILE A 411 -6.67 20.22 -17.24
N LEU A 412 -7.92 20.57 -16.94
CA LEU A 412 -8.22 21.38 -15.76
C LEU A 412 -8.04 20.59 -14.47
N ASN A 413 -8.48 19.33 -14.45
CA ASN A 413 -8.29 18.45 -13.29
C ASN A 413 -6.80 18.29 -12.95
N THR A 414 -5.93 18.15 -13.95
CA THR A 414 -4.49 17.97 -13.72
C THR A 414 -3.82 19.24 -13.25
N ARG A 415 -4.25 20.41 -13.73
CA ARG A 415 -3.74 21.70 -13.24
C ARG A 415 -4.12 21.97 -11.79
N ILE A 416 -5.32 21.56 -11.37
CA ILE A 416 -5.79 21.75 -9.99
C ILE A 416 -5.04 20.82 -9.04
N LEU A 417 -4.98 19.53 -9.37
CA LEU A 417 -4.41 18.49 -8.50
C LEU A 417 -2.88 18.39 -8.58
N GLY A 418 -2.27 18.82 -9.68
CA GLY A 418 -0.81 18.81 -9.85
C GLY A 418 -0.08 19.98 -9.18
N HIS A 419 -0.78 20.86 -8.45
CA HIS A 419 -0.17 21.98 -7.74
C HIS A 419 0.36 21.52 -6.37
N PRO A 420 1.57 21.93 -5.94
CA PRO A 420 2.05 21.66 -4.59
C PRO A 420 1.09 22.27 -3.55
N GLY A 421 0.57 21.47 -2.62
CA GLY A 421 -0.45 21.90 -1.65
C GLY A 421 -1.89 21.99 -2.20
N TYR A 422 -2.23 21.13 -3.17
CA TYR A 422 -3.55 21.09 -3.82
C TYR A 422 -4.73 20.99 -2.83
N GLU A 423 -4.55 20.35 -1.66
CA GLU A 423 -5.62 20.22 -0.67
C GLU A 423 -6.11 21.59 -0.18
N ARG A 424 -5.18 22.53 0.04
CA ARG A 424 -5.51 23.88 0.49
C ARG A 424 -6.16 24.70 -0.63
N THR A 425 -5.67 24.58 -1.86
CA THR A 425 -6.27 25.26 -3.02
C THR A 425 -7.68 24.73 -3.31
N LEU A 426 -7.89 23.42 -3.20
CA LEU A 426 -9.19 22.77 -3.31
C LEU A 426 -10.16 23.24 -2.22
N GLY A 427 -9.69 23.37 -0.97
CA GLY A 427 -10.46 23.97 0.11
C GLY A 427 -10.92 25.41 -0.18
N TYR A 428 -10.05 26.23 -0.80
CA TYR A 428 -10.45 27.58 -1.25
C TYR A 428 -11.46 27.54 -2.40
N TYR A 429 -11.28 26.67 -3.39
CA TYR A 429 -12.24 26.53 -4.49
C TYR A 429 -13.62 26.09 -4.00
N LEU A 430 -13.68 25.13 -3.08
CA LEU A 430 -14.92 24.72 -2.41
C LEU A 430 -15.61 25.92 -1.74
N LYS A 431 -14.85 26.72 -0.97
CA LYS A 431 -15.37 27.91 -0.28
C LYS A 431 -15.94 28.93 -1.27
N TYR A 432 -15.20 29.29 -2.32
CA TYR A 432 -15.64 30.27 -3.31
C TYR A 432 -16.80 29.77 -4.16
N TRP A 433 -16.84 28.48 -4.49
CA TRP A 433 -17.96 27.87 -5.21
C TRP A 433 -19.26 27.93 -4.40
N CYS A 434 -19.21 27.58 -3.10
CA CYS A 434 -20.39 27.63 -2.24
C CYS A 434 -20.86 29.08 -1.98
N LEU A 435 -19.92 30.00 -1.72
CA LEU A 435 -20.24 31.44 -1.54
C LEU A 435 -20.81 32.07 -2.82
N SER A 436 -20.24 31.78 -3.98
CA SER A 436 -20.75 32.32 -5.25
C SER A 436 -22.16 31.82 -5.56
N GLY A 437 -22.45 30.54 -5.32
CA GLY A 437 -23.79 29.99 -5.45
C GLY A 437 -24.79 30.62 -4.48
N PHE A 438 -24.39 30.82 -3.22
CA PHE A 438 -25.21 31.50 -2.21
C PHE A 438 -25.51 32.96 -2.59
N ILE A 439 -24.50 33.71 -3.03
CA ILE A 439 -24.65 35.12 -3.42
C ILE A 439 -25.54 35.24 -4.66
N LEU A 440 -25.30 34.41 -5.69
CA LEU A 440 -26.10 34.43 -6.91
C LEU A 440 -27.56 34.07 -6.65
N CYS A 441 -27.83 33.11 -5.73
CA CYS A 441 -29.17 32.73 -5.30
C CYS A 441 -29.93 33.91 -4.64
N ILE A 442 -29.24 34.73 -3.85
CA ILE A 442 -29.84 35.93 -3.22
C ILE A 442 -30.06 37.06 -4.23
N LEU A 443 -29.15 37.18 -5.21
CA LEU A 443 -29.20 38.25 -6.22
C LEU A 443 -30.17 37.93 -7.37
N THR A 444 -30.69 36.70 -7.48
CA THR A 444 -31.67 36.31 -8.50
C THR A 444 -32.80 37.33 -8.70
N PRO A 445 -33.54 37.77 -7.67
CA PRO A 445 -34.65 38.73 -7.84
C PRO A 445 -34.21 40.13 -8.31
N TRP A 446 -32.92 40.45 -8.30
CA TRP A 446 -32.37 41.76 -8.67
C TRP A 446 -31.65 41.74 -10.02
N LEU A 447 -31.45 40.56 -10.61
CA LEU A 447 -30.78 40.38 -11.89
C LEU A 447 -31.80 40.22 -13.01
N PRO A 448 -31.60 40.87 -14.16
CA PRO A 448 -32.35 40.56 -15.37
C PRO A 448 -32.12 39.09 -15.82
N ASP A 449 -33.03 38.53 -16.60
CA ASP A 449 -33.01 37.10 -16.93
C ASP A 449 -31.75 36.68 -17.70
N LEU A 450 -31.38 37.42 -18.75
CA LEU A 450 -30.21 37.11 -19.58
C LEU A 450 -28.88 37.08 -18.78
N PRO A 451 -28.51 38.11 -18.00
CA PRO A 451 -27.30 38.04 -17.17
C PRO A 451 -27.39 36.98 -16.08
N HIS A 452 -28.57 36.73 -15.51
CA HIS A 452 -28.75 35.64 -14.55
C HIS A 452 -28.51 34.26 -15.20
N GLN A 453 -28.99 34.05 -16.43
CA GLN A 453 -28.75 32.84 -17.23
C GLN A 453 -27.27 32.62 -17.53
N LEU A 454 -26.55 33.67 -17.96
CA LEU A 454 -25.12 33.57 -18.24
C LEU A 454 -24.29 33.27 -16.98
N LEU A 455 -24.60 33.94 -15.85
CA LEU A 455 -23.90 33.75 -14.59
C LEU A 455 -24.17 32.35 -14.00
N SER A 456 -25.42 31.89 -14.03
CA SER A 456 -25.79 30.54 -13.56
C SER A 456 -25.15 29.44 -14.41
N TYR A 457 -25.07 29.63 -15.73
CA TYR A 457 -24.37 28.71 -16.63
C TYR A 457 -22.85 28.70 -16.40
N GLY A 458 -22.23 29.87 -16.21
CA GLY A 458 -20.81 29.97 -15.84
C GLY A 458 -20.50 29.28 -14.50
N TRP A 459 -21.37 29.49 -13.51
CA TRP A 459 -21.31 28.81 -12.22
C TRP A 459 -21.48 27.28 -12.36
N PHE A 460 -22.38 26.84 -13.25
CA PHE A 460 -22.58 25.43 -13.55
C PHE A 460 -21.30 24.78 -14.13
N ILE A 461 -20.64 25.42 -15.10
CA ILE A 461 -19.35 24.93 -15.64
C ILE A 461 -18.29 24.82 -14.53
N SER A 462 -18.21 25.81 -13.64
CA SER A 462 -17.31 25.75 -12.49
C SER A 462 -17.64 24.57 -11.57
N THR A 463 -18.93 24.24 -11.41
CA THR A 463 -19.40 23.12 -10.59
C THR A 463 -18.96 21.78 -11.18
N THR A 464 -19.08 21.60 -12.50
CA THR A 464 -18.68 20.34 -13.16
C THR A 464 -17.17 20.11 -13.09
N ILE A 465 -16.35 21.16 -13.21
CA ILE A 465 -14.89 21.09 -13.07
C ILE A 465 -14.50 20.74 -11.62
N LEU A 466 -15.10 21.40 -10.64
CA LEU A 466 -14.83 21.16 -9.22
C LEU A 466 -15.21 19.73 -8.82
N LEU A 467 -16.38 19.26 -9.25
CA LEU A 467 -16.86 17.92 -8.95
C LEU A 467 -15.98 16.85 -9.60
N SER A 468 -15.49 17.08 -10.83
CA SER A 468 -14.55 16.15 -11.46
C SER A 468 -13.20 16.11 -10.77
N ALA A 469 -12.69 17.24 -10.26
CA ALA A 469 -11.46 17.28 -9.49
C ALA A 469 -11.60 16.51 -8.16
N LEU A 470 -12.69 16.76 -7.42
CA LEU A 470 -12.98 16.06 -6.15
C LEU A 470 -13.12 14.54 -6.35
N LEU A 471 -13.74 14.12 -7.45
CA LEU A 471 -13.96 12.70 -7.73
C LEU A 471 -12.70 11.98 -8.20
N LEU A 472 -11.72 12.71 -8.75
CA LEU A 472 -10.41 12.18 -9.13
C LEU A 472 -9.47 12.05 -7.92
N ASP A 473 -9.61 12.94 -6.94
CA ASP A 473 -8.88 12.93 -5.66
C ASP A 473 -9.45 11.91 -4.67
N ALA A 474 -10.77 11.68 -4.69
CA ALA A 474 -11.43 10.77 -3.75
C ALA A 474 -10.79 9.38 -3.70
N THR A 475 -10.42 8.95 -2.49
CA THR A 475 -9.95 7.58 -2.23
C THR A 475 -11.06 6.58 -2.56
N PRO A 476 -10.76 5.30 -2.88
CA PRO A 476 -11.74 4.33 -3.36
C PRO A 476 -12.96 4.13 -2.45
N TYR A 477 -12.88 4.51 -1.18
CA TYR A 477 -13.95 4.34 -0.18
C TYR A 477 -14.56 5.64 0.34
N MET A 478 -13.96 6.82 0.10
CA MET A 478 -14.35 8.11 0.72
C MET A 478 -15.79 8.54 0.43
N ASN A 479 -16.36 8.10 -0.70
CA ASN A 479 -17.68 8.53 -1.16
C ASN A 479 -18.64 7.37 -1.43
N ARG A 480 -18.35 6.19 -0.90
CA ARG A 480 -19.22 5.03 -1.13
C ARG A 480 -20.45 5.11 -0.22
N LEU A 481 -21.51 5.75 -0.72
CA LEU A 481 -22.80 5.83 -0.02
C LEU A 481 -23.47 4.47 0.22
N GLU A 482 -22.99 3.38 -0.38
CA GLU A 482 -23.51 2.03 -0.14
C GLU A 482 -22.88 1.33 1.07
N GLN A 483 -22.04 2.00 1.87
CA GLN A 483 -21.36 1.38 3.02
C GLN A 483 -22.29 0.76 4.08
N SER A 484 -23.55 1.19 4.17
CA SER A 484 -24.54 0.62 5.10
C SER A 484 -25.45 -0.47 4.48
N ALA A 485 -25.17 -0.86 3.23
CA ALA A 485 -25.89 -1.92 2.55
C ALA A 485 -25.32 -3.29 2.92
N PHE A 486 -26.11 -4.10 3.62
CA PHE A 486 -25.76 -5.47 3.99
C PHE A 486 -26.33 -6.49 2.99
N ILE A 487 -27.38 -6.10 2.27
CA ILE A 487 -28.06 -6.91 1.25
C ILE A 487 -28.12 -6.12 -0.05
N ASN A 488 -28.19 -6.81 -1.20
CA ASN A 488 -28.36 -6.17 -2.51
C ASN A 488 -29.57 -5.22 -2.59
N ILE A 489 -30.65 -5.53 -1.87
CA ILE A 489 -31.86 -4.69 -1.82
C ILE A 489 -31.60 -3.38 -1.07
N ASP A 490 -30.73 -3.37 -0.06
CA ASP A 490 -30.36 -2.14 0.65
C ASP A 490 -29.75 -1.10 -0.31
N LYS A 491 -28.97 -1.55 -1.30
CA LYS A 491 -28.38 -0.66 -2.32
C LYS A 491 -29.46 0.02 -3.16
N TRP A 492 -30.46 -0.74 -3.61
CA TRP A 492 -31.59 -0.21 -4.37
C TRP A 492 -32.39 0.79 -3.54
N ILE A 493 -32.64 0.48 -2.27
CA ILE A 493 -33.44 1.33 -1.37
C ILE A 493 -32.71 2.63 -1.06
N ILE A 494 -31.40 2.58 -0.81
CA ILE A 494 -30.57 3.78 -0.66
C ILE A 494 -30.67 4.62 -1.94
N ASN A 495 -30.46 4.03 -3.12
CA ASN A 495 -30.51 4.77 -4.39
C ASN A 495 -31.89 5.39 -4.67
N ILE A 496 -32.99 4.70 -4.35
CA ILE A 496 -34.35 5.25 -4.46
C ILE A 496 -34.52 6.47 -3.56
N GLY A 497 -33.98 6.43 -2.33
CA GLY A 497 -33.98 7.59 -1.44
C GLY A 497 -33.21 8.78 -1.97
N LEU A 498 -32.00 8.52 -2.48
CA LEU A 498 -31.15 9.56 -3.06
C LEU A 498 -31.87 10.26 -4.21
N ILE A 499 -32.49 9.48 -5.11
CA ILE A 499 -33.24 10.00 -6.26
C ILE A 499 -34.47 10.78 -5.78
N SER A 500 -35.26 10.23 -4.86
CA SER A 500 -36.47 10.88 -4.34
C SER A 500 -36.15 12.23 -3.68
N LEU A 501 -35.11 12.28 -2.84
CA LEU A 501 -34.70 13.50 -2.16
C LEU A 501 -34.11 14.53 -3.13
N SER A 502 -33.37 14.08 -4.15
CA SER A 502 -32.87 14.96 -5.22
C SER A 502 -34.01 15.57 -6.03
N ILE A 503 -35.03 14.78 -6.40
CA ILE A 503 -36.22 15.27 -7.10
C ILE A 503 -36.95 16.29 -6.22
N PHE A 504 -37.12 16.00 -4.92
CA PHE A 504 -37.73 16.94 -3.99
C PHE A 504 -36.98 18.28 -3.94
N LEU A 505 -35.64 18.25 -3.84
CA LEU A 505 -34.83 19.48 -3.86
C LEU A 505 -34.99 20.25 -5.17
N ILE A 506 -34.97 19.56 -6.32
CA ILE A 506 -35.19 20.20 -7.63
C ILE A 506 -36.58 20.86 -7.68
N SER A 507 -37.62 20.16 -7.23
CA SER A 507 -39.00 20.69 -7.21
C SER A 507 -39.14 21.92 -6.32
N VAL A 508 -38.49 21.96 -5.15
CA VAL A 508 -38.53 23.13 -4.27
C VAL A 508 -37.95 24.37 -4.98
N PHE A 509 -36.79 24.23 -5.64
CA PHE A 509 -36.18 25.34 -6.37
C PHE A 509 -36.99 25.72 -7.62
N LEU A 510 -37.60 24.75 -8.30
CA LEU A 510 -38.47 25.01 -9.45
C LEU A 510 -39.71 25.83 -9.04
N ILE A 511 -40.40 25.45 -7.97
CA ILE A 511 -41.60 26.16 -7.47
C ILE A 511 -41.26 27.59 -7.04
N ILE A 512 -40.05 27.81 -6.49
CA ILE A 512 -39.60 29.15 -6.08
C ILE A 512 -39.23 30.02 -7.30
N GLY A 513 -38.70 29.41 -8.36
CA GLY A 513 -38.22 30.11 -9.54
C GLY A 513 -39.28 30.41 -10.59
N GLU A 514 -40.37 29.64 -10.66
CA GLU A 514 -41.43 29.89 -11.65
C GLU A 514 -42.31 31.11 -11.30
N PRO A 515 -42.73 31.92 -12.30
CA PRO A 515 -42.47 31.78 -13.75
C PRO A 515 -41.21 32.51 -14.26
N ASP A 516 -40.67 33.45 -13.49
CA ASP A 516 -39.74 34.46 -14.01
C ASP A 516 -38.27 33.97 -14.10
N HIS A 517 -37.86 32.99 -13.29
CA HIS A 517 -36.46 32.59 -13.15
C HIS A 517 -36.24 31.07 -13.21
N ILE A 518 -36.54 30.46 -14.36
CA ILE A 518 -36.39 29.00 -14.61
C ILE A 518 -34.96 28.50 -14.31
N TRP A 519 -33.93 29.31 -14.56
CA TRP A 519 -32.52 28.95 -14.33
C TRP A 519 -32.12 28.85 -12.85
N PHE A 520 -33.01 29.25 -11.95
CA PHE A 520 -32.82 29.11 -10.51
C PHE A 520 -32.67 27.64 -10.05
N ILE A 521 -33.21 26.69 -10.83
CA ILE A 521 -33.13 25.25 -10.57
C ILE A 521 -31.67 24.78 -10.43
N ILE A 522 -30.72 25.41 -11.11
CA ILE A 522 -29.29 25.02 -11.07
C ILE A 522 -28.70 25.09 -9.67
N TYR A 523 -29.16 26.00 -8.80
CA TYR A 523 -28.63 26.11 -7.44
C TYR A 523 -29.05 24.94 -6.54
N SER A 524 -30.05 24.14 -6.94
CA SER A 524 -30.36 22.87 -6.26
C SER A 524 -29.22 21.85 -6.37
N LEU A 525 -28.27 22.02 -7.31
CA LEU A 525 -27.09 21.18 -7.40
C LEU A 525 -26.22 21.25 -6.14
N ILE A 526 -26.20 22.37 -5.41
CA ILE A 526 -25.39 22.52 -4.19
C ILE A 526 -25.79 21.50 -3.12
N PRO A 527 -27.05 21.49 -2.63
CA PRO A 527 -27.49 20.51 -1.64
C PRO A 527 -27.43 19.07 -2.18
N ILE A 528 -27.66 18.85 -3.48
CA ILE A 528 -27.53 17.53 -4.11
C ILE A 528 -26.07 17.04 -4.05
N CYS A 529 -25.09 17.88 -4.39
CA CYS A 529 -23.67 17.52 -4.30
C CYS A 529 -23.24 17.14 -2.88
N PHE A 530 -23.73 17.84 -1.86
CA PHE A 530 -23.45 17.49 -0.46
C PHE A 530 -24.03 16.14 -0.05
N LEU A 531 -25.14 15.75 -0.66
CA LEU A 531 -25.80 14.48 -0.40
C LEU A 531 -25.04 13.32 -1.07
N PHE A 532 -24.58 13.51 -2.31
CA PHE A 532 -23.82 12.49 -3.04
C PHE A 532 -22.38 12.30 -2.52
N TYR A 533 -21.71 13.38 -2.10
CA TYR A 533 -20.29 13.37 -1.76
C TYR A 533 -19.98 14.06 -0.41
N PRO A 534 -20.61 13.66 0.70
CA PRO A 534 -20.53 14.41 1.97
C PRO A 534 -19.11 14.55 2.51
N GLU A 535 -18.24 13.55 2.31
CA GLU A 535 -16.87 13.56 2.85
C GLU A 535 -15.95 14.49 2.07
N SER A 536 -16.06 14.51 0.73
CA SER A 536 -15.32 15.45 -0.12
C SER A 536 -15.65 16.91 0.19
N PHE A 537 -16.86 17.21 0.66
CA PHE A 537 -17.29 18.57 1.05
C PHE A 537 -17.14 18.87 2.54
N ARG A 538 -16.65 17.91 3.36
CA ARG A 538 -16.46 18.09 4.81
C ARG A 538 -15.62 19.32 5.20
N PRO A 539 -14.61 19.78 4.44
CA PRO A 539 -13.92 21.03 4.75
C PRO A 539 -14.87 22.24 4.85
N LEU A 540 -15.95 22.28 4.07
CA LEU A 540 -16.94 23.36 4.13
C LEU A 540 -17.65 23.44 5.48
N PHE A 541 -17.94 22.28 6.10
CA PHE A 541 -18.55 22.23 7.43
C PHE A 541 -17.71 22.95 8.49
N TYR A 542 -16.38 22.81 8.42
CA TYR A 542 -15.47 23.50 9.35
C TYR A 542 -15.22 24.95 8.96
N ILE A 543 -15.13 25.26 7.66
CA ILE A 543 -14.96 26.64 7.17
C ILE A 543 -16.16 27.53 7.52
N PHE A 544 -17.38 27.01 7.37
CA PHE A 544 -18.60 27.74 7.72
C PHE A 544 -19.03 27.54 9.19
N GLY A 545 -18.43 26.56 9.88
CA GLY A 545 -18.61 26.27 11.30
C GLY A 545 -17.46 26.79 12.16
N TYR A 546 -16.91 25.92 13.01
CA TYR A 546 -15.74 26.19 13.85
C TYR A 546 -14.47 25.64 13.17
N ASN A 547 -13.52 26.51 12.86
CA ASN A 547 -12.24 26.10 12.29
C ASN A 547 -11.34 25.50 13.38
N LYS A 548 -10.71 24.37 13.10
CA LYS A 548 -9.85 23.63 14.04
C LYS A 548 -8.47 24.30 14.10
N GLU A 549 -8.40 25.47 14.73
CA GLU A 549 -7.12 26.16 15.01
C GLU A 549 -6.62 25.88 16.44
N ASP A 550 -7.50 25.48 17.36
CA ASP A 550 -7.15 25.15 18.74
C ASP A 550 -6.91 23.64 18.93
N THR A 551 -5.71 23.28 19.39
CA THR A 551 -5.28 21.88 19.64
C THR A 551 -5.98 21.21 20.83
N ASN A 552 -6.71 21.96 21.66
CA ASN A 552 -7.27 21.48 22.93
C ASN A 552 -8.71 20.97 22.86
N LEU A 553 -9.35 20.93 21.69
CA LEU A 553 -10.76 20.52 21.54
C LEU A 553 -10.91 19.13 20.92
N THR A 554 -11.78 18.30 21.51
CA THR A 554 -12.13 16.99 20.94
C THR A 554 -12.96 17.14 19.66
N ASN A 555 -12.83 16.19 18.72
CA ASN A 555 -13.55 16.24 17.43
C ASN A 555 -15.09 16.34 17.61
N LYS A 556 -15.66 15.72 18.66
CA LYS A 556 -17.10 15.84 18.99
C LYS A 556 -17.49 17.26 19.39
N GLN A 557 -16.68 17.93 20.22
CA GLN A 557 -16.93 19.31 20.64
C GLN A 557 -16.86 20.28 19.45
N ILE A 558 -15.90 20.08 18.54
CA ILE A 558 -15.80 20.87 17.30
C ILE A 558 -17.05 20.69 16.46
N MET A 559 -17.53 19.45 16.29
CA MET A 559 -18.75 19.17 15.54
C MET A 559 -19.98 19.90 16.13
N TYR A 560 -20.20 19.83 17.44
CA TYR A 560 -21.32 20.54 18.09
C TYR A 560 -21.20 22.06 17.98
N ARG A 561 -19.98 22.62 18.14
CA ARG A 561 -19.74 24.06 17.95
C ARG A 561 -20.02 24.50 16.53
N SER A 562 -19.56 23.75 15.53
CA SER A 562 -19.85 23.99 14.12
C SER A 562 -21.35 23.97 13.82
N ILE A 563 -22.07 22.97 14.34
CA ILE A 563 -23.53 22.88 14.23
C ILE A 563 -24.20 24.12 14.82
N GLY A 564 -23.81 24.52 16.03
CA GLY A 564 -24.35 25.72 16.69
C GLY A 564 -24.13 27.01 15.89
N ILE A 565 -22.93 27.19 15.33
CA ILE A 565 -22.61 28.35 14.48
C ILE A 565 -23.44 28.36 13.19
N ILE A 566 -23.60 27.20 12.55
CA ILE A 566 -24.41 27.09 11.33
C ILE A 566 -25.89 27.40 11.64
N PHE A 567 -26.44 26.88 12.73
CA PHE A 567 -27.81 27.22 13.15
C PHE A 567 -27.98 28.70 13.48
N PHE A 568 -27.01 29.32 14.13
CA PHE A 568 -27.03 30.77 14.39
C PHE A 568 -27.06 31.57 13.08
N ARG A 569 -26.26 31.17 12.08
CA ARG A 569 -26.27 31.79 10.74
C ARG A 569 -27.60 31.56 10.01
N LEU A 570 -28.19 30.37 10.12
CA LEU A 570 -29.53 30.10 9.57
C LEU A 570 -30.59 31.00 10.21
N PHE A 571 -30.59 31.09 11.54
CA PHE A 571 -31.50 31.96 12.26
C PHE A 571 -31.37 33.41 11.80
N TRP A 572 -30.14 33.87 11.56
CA TRP A 572 -29.90 35.20 11.01
C TRP A 572 -30.47 35.36 9.60
N VAL A 573 -30.24 34.40 8.69
CA VAL A 573 -30.75 34.45 7.31
C VAL A 573 -32.28 34.46 7.28
N PHE A 574 -32.93 33.56 8.03
CA PHE A 574 -34.39 33.47 8.12
C PHE A 574 -35.01 34.68 8.86
N GLY A 575 -34.39 35.14 9.94
CA GLY A 575 -34.85 36.30 10.69
C GLY A 575 -34.71 37.59 9.90
N PHE A 576 -33.58 37.76 9.20
CA PHE A 576 -33.35 38.91 8.33
C PHE A 576 -34.31 38.93 7.14
N SER A 577 -34.57 37.78 6.51
CA SER A 577 -35.49 37.71 5.39
C SER A 577 -36.94 37.98 5.79
N TYR A 578 -37.36 37.51 6.96
CA TYR A 578 -38.71 37.77 7.48
C TYR A 578 -38.93 39.26 7.82
N LEU A 579 -37.93 39.93 8.41
CA LEU A 579 -38.08 41.29 8.93
C LEU A 579 -37.78 42.41 7.91
N PHE A 580 -36.78 42.23 7.03
CA PHE A 580 -36.22 43.34 6.24
C PHE A 580 -36.41 43.22 4.73
N ILE A 581 -36.82 42.05 4.22
CA ILE A 581 -36.85 41.77 2.78
C ILE A 581 -38.30 41.78 2.28
N LYS A 582 -38.50 42.36 1.08
CA LYS A 582 -39.81 42.40 0.41
C LYS A 582 -40.36 41.00 0.22
N SER A 583 -41.67 40.83 0.39
CA SER A 583 -42.37 39.53 0.27
C SER A 583 -42.07 38.79 -1.04
N SER A 584 -41.92 39.50 -2.15
CA SER A 584 -41.55 38.92 -3.46
C SER A 584 -40.15 38.30 -3.52
N SER A 585 -39.23 38.75 -2.68
CA SER A 585 -37.83 38.27 -2.63
C SER A 585 -37.54 37.31 -1.47
N GLN A 586 -38.52 37.07 -0.58
CA GLN A 586 -38.34 36.21 0.60
C GLN A 586 -38.10 34.75 0.23
N SER A 587 -38.76 34.25 -0.82
CA SER A 587 -38.64 32.86 -1.30
C SER A 587 -37.20 32.52 -1.71
N PHE A 588 -36.52 33.42 -2.43
CA PHE A 588 -35.11 33.28 -2.82
C PHE A 588 -34.15 33.26 -1.62
N MET A 589 -34.44 34.06 -0.59
CA MET A 589 -33.68 34.04 0.66
C MET A 589 -33.89 32.76 1.46
N TYR A 590 -35.10 32.19 1.45
CA TYR A 590 -35.36 30.89 2.06
C TYR A 590 -34.65 29.77 1.33
N ALA A 591 -34.57 29.82 -0.01
CA ALA A 591 -33.75 28.90 -0.80
C ALA A 591 -32.25 29.03 -0.49
N ALA A 592 -31.74 30.25 -0.32
CA ALA A 592 -30.37 30.48 0.16
C ALA A 592 -30.15 29.91 1.58
N GLY A 593 -31.15 30.03 2.45
CA GLY A 593 -31.19 29.37 3.76
C GLY A 593 -31.13 27.84 3.66
N LEU A 594 -31.84 27.23 2.70
CA LEU A 594 -31.76 25.79 2.44
C LEU A 594 -30.35 25.37 1.98
N ILE A 595 -29.68 26.17 1.13
CA ILE A 595 -28.29 25.93 0.73
C ILE A 595 -27.39 25.93 1.98
N LEU A 596 -27.49 26.95 2.83
CA LEU A 596 -26.68 27.04 4.05
C LEU A 596 -26.97 25.90 5.02
N GLY A 597 -28.24 25.48 5.13
CA GLY A 597 -28.65 24.37 5.99
C GLY A 597 -28.14 23.02 5.48
N SER A 598 -28.06 22.85 4.16
CA SER A 598 -27.52 21.64 3.56
C SER A 598 -26.04 21.39 3.87
N ILE A 599 -25.28 22.42 4.29
CA ILE A 599 -23.89 22.25 4.75
C ILE A 599 -23.81 21.28 5.95
N LEU A 600 -24.85 21.21 6.78
CA LEU A 600 -24.92 20.26 7.90
C LEU A 600 -24.80 18.80 7.44
N ILE A 601 -25.25 18.48 6.22
CA ILE A 601 -25.17 17.14 5.63
C ILE A 601 -23.70 16.70 5.52
N THR A 602 -22.80 17.62 5.18
CA THR A 602 -21.36 17.34 5.02
C THR A 602 -20.64 17.05 6.35
N GLY A 603 -21.26 17.41 7.49
CA GLY A 603 -20.76 17.08 8.83
C GLY A 603 -20.96 15.60 9.21
N PHE A 604 -21.86 14.88 8.55
CA PHE A 604 -22.09 13.46 8.79
C PHE A 604 -21.12 12.58 7.98
N SER A 605 -20.67 11.46 8.54
CA SER A 605 -19.94 10.43 7.79
C SER A 605 -20.83 9.81 6.71
N ALA A 606 -20.25 9.39 5.58
CA ALA A 606 -20.99 8.73 4.51
C ALA A 606 -21.76 7.49 5.00
N LYS A 607 -21.18 6.72 5.93
CA LYS A 607 -21.83 5.56 6.58
C LYS A 607 -23.09 5.94 7.35
N ASN A 608 -23.02 6.98 8.18
CA ASN A 608 -24.18 7.46 8.94
C ASN A 608 -25.26 7.99 8.00
N LEU A 609 -24.91 8.80 7.01
CA LEU A 609 -25.85 9.34 6.02
C LEU A 609 -26.54 8.22 5.24
N SER A 610 -25.76 7.25 4.77
CA SER A 610 -26.26 6.03 4.13
C SER A 610 -27.26 5.29 5.00
N SER A 611 -26.94 5.10 6.29
CA SER A 611 -27.82 4.39 7.22
C SER A 611 -29.13 5.15 7.48
N THR A 612 -29.05 6.47 7.68
CA THR A 612 -30.24 7.31 7.89
C THR A 612 -31.14 7.30 6.67
N LEU A 613 -30.54 7.38 5.47
CA LEU A 613 -31.27 7.40 4.22
C LEU A 613 -31.91 6.03 3.94
N LYS A 614 -31.21 4.93 4.24
CA LYS A 614 -31.77 3.57 4.17
C LYS A 614 -33.01 3.42 5.05
N TYR A 615 -32.94 3.77 6.33
CA TYR A 615 -34.09 3.56 7.22
C TYR A 615 -35.24 4.52 6.89
N LEU A 616 -34.95 5.77 6.53
CA LEU A 616 -35.98 6.74 6.17
C LEU A 616 -36.73 6.32 4.90
N THR A 617 -36.04 5.76 3.91
CA THR A 617 -36.67 5.23 2.69
C THR A 617 -37.51 4.00 2.94
N TYR A 618 -37.05 3.06 3.77
CA TYR A 618 -37.87 1.94 4.20
C TYR A 618 -39.17 2.43 4.86
N ILE A 619 -39.08 3.38 5.80
CA ILE A 619 -40.26 3.95 6.48
C ILE A 619 -41.18 4.65 5.48
N ALA A 620 -40.63 5.50 4.61
CA ALA A 620 -41.40 6.25 3.62
C ALA A 620 -42.11 5.32 2.62
N LEU A 621 -41.43 4.27 2.13
CA LEU A 621 -42.02 3.27 1.24
C LEU A 621 -43.09 2.45 1.96
N CYS A 622 -42.88 2.07 3.22
CA CYS A 622 -43.91 1.39 4.02
C CYS A 622 -45.17 2.27 4.19
N ILE A 623 -45.01 3.57 4.44
CA ILE A 623 -46.13 4.51 4.55
C ILE A 623 -46.82 4.69 3.19
N ALA A 624 -46.06 4.88 2.11
CA ALA A 624 -46.63 5.08 0.78
C ALA A 624 -47.38 3.84 0.25
N THR A 625 -46.93 2.64 0.64
CA THR A 625 -47.53 1.35 0.20
C THR A 625 -48.51 0.76 1.21
N LEU A 626 -48.85 1.49 2.27
CA LEU A 626 -49.71 1.00 3.35
C LEU A 626 -51.09 0.54 2.83
N TYR A 627 -51.58 1.15 1.76
CA TYR A 627 -52.85 0.78 1.11
C TYR A 627 -52.86 -0.64 0.50
N THR A 628 -51.71 -1.20 0.13
CA THR A 628 -51.64 -2.51 -0.54
C THR A 628 -51.35 -3.68 0.41
N ILE A 629 -51.02 -3.42 1.70
CA ILE A 629 -50.73 -4.36 2.82
C ILE A 629 -49.61 -5.39 2.57
N LEU A 630 -49.54 -5.99 1.38
CA LEU A 630 -48.58 -7.01 0.98
C LEU A 630 -47.18 -6.44 0.74
N PHE A 631 -47.07 -5.24 0.14
CA PHE A 631 -45.80 -4.53 -0.04
C PHE A 631 -45.10 -4.13 1.26
N PRO A 632 -45.78 -3.53 2.27
CA PRO A 632 -45.13 -3.21 3.53
C PRO A 632 -44.66 -4.46 4.30
N LEU A 633 -45.39 -5.59 4.22
CA LEU A 633 -44.93 -6.87 4.80
C LEU A 633 -43.62 -7.36 4.15
N ILE A 634 -43.50 -7.25 2.82
CA ILE A 634 -42.26 -7.60 2.09
C ILE A 634 -41.12 -6.66 2.48
N LEU A 635 -41.37 -5.35 2.60
CA LEU A 635 -40.36 -4.37 3.01
C LEU A 635 -39.88 -4.61 4.45
N ILE A 636 -40.79 -4.93 5.38
CA ILE A 636 -40.46 -5.28 6.76
C ILE A 636 -39.62 -6.57 6.81
N TYR A 637 -39.95 -7.57 5.98
CA TYR A 637 -39.15 -8.78 5.85
C TYR A 637 -37.71 -8.49 5.40
N TYR A 638 -37.53 -7.66 4.36
CA TYR A 638 -36.18 -7.30 3.91
C TYR A 638 -35.42 -6.43 4.90
N LEU A 639 -36.11 -5.55 5.65
CA LEU A 639 -35.49 -4.78 6.73
C LEU A 639 -35.02 -5.71 7.87
N TYR A 640 -35.82 -6.72 8.22
CA TYR A 640 -35.43 -7.76 9.18
C TYR A 640 -34.23 -8.56 8.70
N GLN A 641 -34.19 -8.94 7.42
CA GLN A 641 -33.06 -9.64 6.82
C GLN A 641 -31.79 -8.77 6.87
N SER A 642 -31.89 -7.47 6.55
CA SER A 642 -30.76 -6.52 6.63
C SER A 642 -30.23 -6.40 8.06
N TYR A 643 -31.12 -6.40 9.05
CA TYR A 643 -30.73 -6.40 10.46
C TYR A 643 -30.00 -7.68 10.89
N GLN A 644 -30.49 -8.86 10.46
CA GLN A 644 -29.82 -10.13 10.73
C GLN A 644 -28.43 -10.20 10.09
N ALA A 645 -28.31 -9.78 8.82
CA ALA A 645 -27.03 -9.72 8.12
C ALA A 645 -26.02 -8.80 8.84
N LYS A 646 -26.48 -7.63 9.31
CA LYS A 646 -25.66 -6.72 10.13
C LYS A 646 -25.15 -7.39 11.41
N LYS A 647 -26.02 -8.14 12.10
CA LYS A 647 -25.66 -8.85 13.34
C LYS A 647 -24.59 -9.92 13.11
N ILE A 648 -24.70 -10.67 12.02
CA ILE A 648 -23.72 -11.70 11.63
C ILE A 648 -22.35 -11.06 11.34
N ILE A 649 -22.33 -9.98 10.56
CA ILE A 649 -21.08 -9.29 10.18
C ILE A 649 -20.38 -8.69 11.40
N LEU A 650 -21.14 -8.11 12.34
CA LEU A 650 -20.61 -7.58 13.61
C LEU A 650 -20.15 -8.66 14.59
N SER A 651 -20.59 -9.92 14.42
CA SER A 651 -20.12 -11.04 15.25
C SER A 651 -18.91 -11.77 14.66
N SER A 652 -18.59 -11.50 13.38
CA SER A 652 -17.43 -12.07 12.68
C SER A 652 -16.20 -11.14 12.62
N CYS A 653 -16.38 -9.86 12.99
CA CYS A 653 -15.29 -8.93 13.28
C CYS A 653 -15.08 -8.93 14.80
#